data_AF-Q3M5G7-F1
#
_entry.id   AF-Q3M5G7-F1
#
_cell.length_a   1.000
_cell.length_b   1.000
_cell.length_c   1.000
_cell.angle_alpha   90.00
_cell.angle_beta   90.00
_cell.angle_gamma   90.00
#
_symmetry.space_group_name_H-M   'P 1'
#
loop_
_entity.id
_entity.type
_entity.pdbx_description
1 polymer ?
#
loop_
_entity_poly.entity_id
_entity_poly.type
_entity_poly.pdbx_seq_one_letter_code
_entity_poly.pdbx_strand_id
1 'polypeptide(L)'
;MTDHDWLSGDFGFDGDGSRTIETEGELLSLKLLREAIQAQNPDDAVMTDFAEYVLPNLLRIAIGVTAKGGKYFDAIDQQREAAGKTKVRRDNAADQSLNTHLLNGLFPANLIERRLQQLDTTVRRVVKERERRLVIAGFILHDFEKFPDVPNDCRKLPLAEHRPIIDAKIRQLGLDKFINPENSEAYQEYIDDLLCMAYNAQSRWDTNWNFSEFGLNPVLRDRTLRQLSGLTLLADSLASIVKHPQDAEHSKLKEVLHFLSDGQLKLTYHSIAENRGVLTNVVNNALIQAHTSLNTDEHTYYEPLLYLPTGVIYLAARHAPPISTEDLPDRVVDNIKSLCAGQLRLRQTGFGRDGKGMKYAEYYNLFFESPGLMQVALDATLRILNPNKDSVAKSRSENLIKFQQQGVLCADYDFKFDDDIRIDQIAEFGDLVSRKIWDETVNRIEDIRKKDKKLPAVPALDLTHKVAEFWNLTAYLPQIREIQHINESLKENKLKGNTGGVPYEWYYLAAKYLEHHPGIESVRETCQQVIQYFTGLISPIISQYKLPDGWDDLRLWVSRVVMLPNTNQEASAKTQVDTFLAELNNYNAAKKPGRGKQLICSISHSAYTVTEQMESAVLFTPQVYTNKQMLGGSNAKRNISSIAGVEMMLRQILMNQTQAVGKRFEDGKYRYLYFYPTYYFTPETNKFLQKAYNGIAQTRFDTSVRNHFISKDLQANLEREKYQSVDAFLIDENLEREKDRTFKLSYPDDQPLTFYFMALPPGRDSTDTESWIMPSWLAFAFPMILDVKTVVSESPIPPFNDGAEFEESVFLDSAPHAFRALVRRDRFRLDYILEGWDDNGIQYPAPLNVLTAAYAIHLDVNARQGKSGYDANWGRFTELAKDFETSPLYVFSYLNRWVRNQGIETARIEKIRLYAYHFYPCFDPYVQYDMDTKTLTVKSESSLNHPKNLTELYRRFYRANKRYNPKSNAVLKPIDIAAETILKAESSVFHGETLVVGVAAEVFRLMDRVHASTAEGRWVMSKREEERQAVLDFAKYFVIEVFEKAFAGDRARLAGRQLNLIRDTCEFLYRLEDDKENAAKEDKNPESDDD
;
A
#
# COMPACT_ATOMS: atom_id res chain seq x y z
N MET A 1 -25.45 -25.81 0.11
CA MET A 1 -26.78 -26.20 0.62
C MET A 1 -27.59 -24.92 0.78
N THR A 2 -28.69 -24.87 0.02
CA THR A 2 -29.85 -23.94 0.03
C THR A 2 -29.63 -22.43 0.13
N ASP A 3 -29.70 -21.80 -1.05
CA ASP A 3 -30.15 -20.44 -1.31
C ASP A 3 -31.61 -20.25 -0.85
N HIS A 4 -31.86 -19.31 0.07
CA HIS A 4 -33.10 -18.52 0.25
C HIS A 4 -33.20 -17.99 1.70
N ASP A 5 -32.47 -16.92 2.05
CA ASP A 5 -32.82 -16.11 3.23
C ASP A 5 -32.26 -14.66 3.22
N TRP A 6 -32.25 -14.00 2.05
CA TRP A 6 -31.79 -12.59 1.91
C TRP A 6 -32.89 -11.61 1.43
N LEU A 7 -34.16 -11.99 1.55
CA LEU A 7 -35.28 -11.22 0.99
C LEU A 7 -36.35 -10.91 2.04
N SER A 8 -35.96 -10.17 3.09
CA SER A 8 -36.88 -9.34 3.87
C SER A 8 -36.11 -8.41 4.81
N GLY A 9 -36.04 -7.12 4.47
CA GLY A 9 -35.44 -6.12 5.34
C GLY A 9 -35.26 -4.78 4.63
N ASP A 10 -36.06 -3.82 5.06
CA ASP A 10 -36.27 -2.45 4.58
C ASP A 10 -35.01 -1.61 4.32
N PHE A 11 -35.18 -0.54 3.54
CA PHE A 11 -34.14 0.41 3.17
C PHE A 11 -33.38 0.93 4.40
N GLY A 12 -32.15 0.44 4.60
CA GLY A 12 -31.25 0.83 5.69
C GLY A 12 -30.66 2.24 5.55
N PHE A 13 -31.52 3.26 5.43
CA PHE A 13 -31.22 4.57 6.01
C PHE A 13 -31.64 4.66 7.48
N ASP A 14 -32.46 3.73 7.98
CA ASP A 14 -32.64 3.45 9.41
C ASP A 14 -32.95 1.95 9.59
N GLY A 15 -32.11 1.25 10.36
CA GLY A 15 -32.30 -0.17 10.67
C GLY A 15 -31.33 -0.60 11.76
N ASP A 16 -31.89 -1.04 12.89
CA ASP A 16 -31.22 -1.54 14.10
C ASP A 16 -30.26 -2.69 13.80
N GLY A 17 -29.04 -2.35 13.39
CA GLY A 17 -27.88 -3.18 13.60
C GLY A 17 -27.39 -2.94 15.02
N SER A 18 -27.75 -3.83 15.96
CA SER A 18 -27.04 -3.98 17.23
C SER A 18 -25.58 -4.39 16.95
N ARG A 19 -24.74 -3.41 16.62
CA ARG A 19 -23.29 -3.42 16.77
C ARG A 19 -22.92 -2.05 17.30
N THR A 20 -22.88 -1.99 18.63
CA THR A 20 -22.13 -1.06 19.48
C THR A 20 -22.11 0.41 19.03
N ILE A 21 -22.88 1.21 19.77
CA ILE A 21 -22.52 2.58 20.16
C ILE A 21 -20.99 2.71 20.16
N GLU A 22 -20.44 3.60 19.33
CA GLU A 22 -19.04 4.00 19.36
C GLU A 22 -18.74 4.50 20.77
N THR A 23 -18.26 3.60 21.62
CA THR A 23 -17.34 3.96 22.69
C THR A 23 -16.03 4.25 21.97
N GLU A 24 -15.37 5.36 22.27
CA GLU A 24 -14.01 5.64 21.79
C GLU A 24 -13.10 4.47 22.21
N GLY A 25 -12.97 3.49 21.33
CA GLY A 25 -12.11 2.33 21.53
C GLY A 25 -10.65 2.76 21.43
N GLU A 26 -9.78 2.05 22.16
CA GLU A 26 -8.33 2.21 22.02
C GLU A 26 -7.91 2.02 20.54
N LEU A 27 -7.04 2.90 20.03
CA LEU A 27 -6.51 2.80 18.67
C LEU A 27 -5.87 1.41 18.48
N LEU A 28 -6.23 0.72 17.40
CA LEU A 28 -5.71 -0.61 17.12
C LEU A 28 -4.18 -0.58 16.93
N SER A 29 -3.70 0.45 16.25
CA SER A 29 -2.27 0.75 16.09
C SER A 29 -1.54 0.89 17.43
N LEU A 30 -2.14 1.59 18.40
CA LEU A 30 -1.60 1.72 19.76
C LEU A 30 -1.54 0.35 20.46
N LYS A 31 -2.62 -0.42 20.42
CA LYS A 31 -2.67 -1.78 20.99
C LYS A 31 -1.55 -2.66 20.41
N LEU A 32 -1.44 -2.72 19.08
CA LEU A 32 -0.43 -3.54 18.40
C LEU A 32 1.00 -3.11 18.75
N LEU A 33 1.26 -1.81 18.87
CA LEU A 33 2.57 -1.29 19.24
C LEU A 33 2.91 -1.60 20.71
N ARG A 34 1.94 -1.48 21.63
CA ARG A 34 2.11 -1.88 23.04
C ARG A 34 2.48 -3.36 23.15
N GLU A 35 1.77 -4.23 22.43
CA GLU A 35 2.09 -5.66 22.39
C GLU A 35 3.49 -5.92 21.82
N ALA A 36 3.89 -5.17 20.78
CA ALA A 36 5.21 -5.31 20.17
C ALA A 36 6.34 -4.89 21.13
N ILE A 37 6.15 -3.79 21.87
CA ILE A 37 7.10 -3.32 22.90
C ILE A 37 7.25 -4.38 24.00
N GLN A 38 6.13 -4.90 24.53
CA GLN A 38 6.13 -5.94 25.55
C GLN A 38 6.79 -7.24 25.07
N ALA A 39 6.48 -7.68 23.85
CA ALA A 39 7.06 -8.89 23.27
C ALA A 39 8.57 -8.77 22.97
N GLN A 40 9.09 -7.56 22.79
CA GLN A 40 10.52 -7.32 22.57
C GLN A 40 11.28 -7.07 23.88
N ASN A 41 10.60 -6.54 24.89
CA ASN A 41 11.16 -6.23 26.21
C ASN A 41 10.43 -7.02 27.30
N PRO A 42 10.54 -8.37 27.30
CA PRO A 42 9.92 -9.19 28.33
C PRO A 42 10.52 -8.85 29.69
N ASP A 43 9.65 -8.80 30.72
CA ASP A 43 9.99 -8.51 32.12
C ASP A 43 10.61 -7.11 32.36
N ASP A 44 10.39 -6.16 31.44
CA ASP A 44 10.90 -4.79 31.55
C ASP A 44 9.80 -3.79 31.97
N ALA A 45 9.65 -3.61 33.28
CA ALA A 45 8.63 -2.73 33.85
C ALA A 45 8.72 -1.28 33.34
N VAL A 46 9.92 -0.77 33.04
CA VAL A 46 10.07 0.61 32.53
C VAL A 46 9.48 0.72 31.12
N MET A 47 9.75 -0.26 30.25
CA MET A 47 9.17 -0.23 28.90
C MET A 47 7.67 -0.52 28.90
N THR A 48 7.18 -1.33 29.85
CA THR A 48 5.74 -1.51 30.07
C THR A 48 5.08 -0.18 30.47
N ASP A 49 5.64 0.55 31.43
CA ASP A 49 5.10 1.84 31.89
C ASP A 49 5.21 2.92 30.81
N PHE A 50 6.26 2.91 29.99
CA PHE A 50 6.36 3.81 28.83
C PHE A 50 5.21 3.57 27.85
N ALA A 51 4.95 2.29 27.53
CA ALA A 51 3.89 1.89 26.63
C ALA A 51 2.49 2.22 27.18
N GLU A 52 2.32 2.23 28.50
CA GLU A 52 1.06 2.57 29.18
C GLU A 52 0.82 4.07 29.28
N TYR A 53 1.80 4.82 29.79
CA TYR A 53 1.59 6.21 30.20
C TYR A 53 2.01 7.23 29.14
N VAL A 54 3.06 6.94 28.36
CA VAL A 54 3.69 7.91 27.47
C VAL A 54 3.24 7.72 26.03
N LEU A 55 3.28 6.49 25.54
CA LEU A 55 3.01 6.16 24.14
C LEU A 55 1.63 6.66 23.63
N PRO A 56 0.51 6.48 24.36
CA PRO A 56 -0.80 6.93 23.86
C PRO A 56 -0.85 8.45 23.64
N ASN A 57 -0.27 9.21 24.57
CA ASN A 57 -0.24 10.67 24.49
C ASN A 57 0.70 11.14 23.38
N LEU A 58 1.85 10.49 23.24
CA LEU A 58 2.83 10.79 22.20
C LEU A 58 2.22 10.61 20.80
N LEU A 59 1.61 9.45 20.52
CA LEU A 59 1.02 9.14 19.20
C LEU A 59 -0.08 10.14 18.82
N ARG A 60 -0.88 10.60 19.79
CA ARG A 60 -1.94 11.59 19.58
C ARG A 60 -1.38 12.97 19.24
N ILE A 61 -0.37 13.45 19.97
CA ILE A 61 0.10 14.85 19.84
C ILE A 61 1.00 15.04 18.62
N ALA A 62 1.80 14.03 18.27
CA ALA A 62 2.82 14.13 17.23
C ALA A 62 2.39 13.60 15.84
N ILE A 63 1.11 13.27 15.65
CA ILE A 63 0.59 12.85 14.34
C ILE A 63 0.78 13.93 13.27
N GLY A 64 1.36 13.53 12.13
CA GLY A 64 1.62 14.40 10.99
C GLY A 64 2.66 15.49 11.25
N VAL A 65 3.27 15.52 12.44
CA VAL A 65 4.29 16.50 12.82
C VAL A 65 5.66 16.04 12.34
N THR A 66 6.40 16.93 11.69
CA THR A 66 7.74 16.66 11.18
C THR A 66 8.80 17.01 12.22
N ALA A 67 9.65 16.05 12.59
CA ALA A 67 10.91 16.34 13.28
C ALA A 67 11.94 16.92 12.30
N LYS A 68 12.00 16.30 11.11
CA LYS A 68 12.87 16.70 10.00
C LYS A 68 12.09 16.76 8.69
N GLY A 69 12.61 17.55 7.75
CA GLY A 69 11.96 17.77 6.45
C GLY A 69 10.77 18.71 6.53
N GLY A 70 9.75 18.45 5.72
CA GLY A 70 8.50 19.21 5.68
C GLY A 70 8.64 20.66 5.19
N LYS A 71 7.63 21.48 5.52
CA LYS A 71 7.50 22.91 5.24
C LYS A 71 8.67 23.77 5.72
N TYR A 72 9.44 23.28 6.69
CA TYR A 72 10.64 23.96 7.17
C TYR A 72 11.63 24.25 6.04
N PHE A 73 11.82 23.30 5.11
CA PHE A 73 12.71 23.52 3.98
C PHE A 73 12.15 24.50 2.96
N ASP A 74 10.83 24.52 2.75
CA ASP A 74 10.18 25.49 1.87
C ASP A 74 10.37 26.90 2.42
N ALA A 75 10.13 27.10 3.72
CA ALA A 75 10.30 28.38 4.39
C ALA A 75 11.75 28.89 4.32
N ILE A 76 12.73 28.00 4.53
CA ILE A 76 14.14 28.39 4.42
C ILE A 76 14.53 28.70 2.98
N ASP A 77 14.06 27.92 2.00
CA ASP A 77 14.36 28.18 0.60
C ASP A 77 13.74 29.50 0.15
N GLN A 78 12.49 29.80 0.55
CA GLN A 78 11.85 31.11 0.33
C GLN A 78 12.65 32.26 0.97
N GLN A 79 13.09 32.10 2.23
CA GLN A 79 13.93 33.10 2.91
C GLN A 79 15.28 33.31 2.20
N ARG A 80 15.91 32.23 1.72
CA ARG A 80 17.18 32.29 0.99
C ARG A 80 17.01 32.93 -0.37
N GLU A 81 15.96 32.58 -1.09
CA GLU A 81 15.62 33.17 -2.39
C GLU A 81 15.35 34.67 -2.24
N ALA A 82 14.56 35.08 -1.25
CA ALA A 82 14.34 36.48 -0.91
C ALA A 82 15.65 37.22 -0.54
N ALA A 83 16.63 36.50 0.04
CA ALA A 83 17.96 37.02 0.35
C ALA A 83 18.98 36.88 -0.80
N GLY A 84 18.56 36.43 -1.99
CA GLY A 84 19.44 36.22 -3.15
C GLY A 84 20.47 35.09 -2.98
N LYS A 85 20.23 34.16 -2.06
CA LYS A 85 21.10 33.02 -1.75
C LYS A 85 20.60 31.75 -2.45
N THR A 86 21.52 30.82 -2.68
CA THR A 86 21.17 29.48 -3.18
C THR A 86 20.36 28.68 -2.14
N LYS A 87 19.50 27.79 -2.66
CA LYS A 87 18.74 26.82 -1.87
C LYS A 87 19.63 25.95 -1.00
N VAL A 88 19.07 25.38 0.06
CA VAL A 88 19.83 24.53 1.00
C VAL A 88 20.23 23.22 0.31
N ARG A 89 21.38 22.67 0.71
CA ARG A 89 21.72 21.27 0.42
C ARG A 89 20.61 20.35 0.91
N ARG A 90 20.22 19.39 0.07
CA ARG A 90 19.06 18.52 0.27
C ARG A 90 19.36 17.20 0.99
N ASP A 91 20.63 16.95 1.34
CA ASP A 91 21.09 15.68 1.93
C ASP A 91 20.42 15.31 3.27
N ASN A 92 19.83 16.29 3.97
CA ASN A 92 19.10 16.13 5.24
C ASN A 92 17.64 16.57 5.15
N ALA A 93 17.10 16.65 3.94
CA ALA A 93 15.78 17.21 3.71
C ALA A 93 14.67 16.17 3.57
N ALA A 94 15.01 14.90 3.81
CA ALA A 94 14.05 13.82 3.87
C ALA A 94 13.19 13.90 5.13
N ASP A 95 11.89 13.76 4.93
CA ASP A 95 10.88 13.82 5.98
C ASP A 95 11.07 12.71 7.00
N GLN A 96 10.96 13.09 8.26
CA GLN A 96 10.87 12.18 9.40
C GLN A 96 9.84 12.72 10.39
N SER A 97 8.86 11.90 10.74
CA SER A 97 7.85 12.29 11.73
C SER A 97 8.47 12.40 13.13
N LEU A 98 7.85 13.21 13.99
CA LEU A 98 8.28 13.36 15.38
C LEU A 98 8.12 12.07 16.17
N ASN A 99 7.02 11.34 15.95
CA ASN A 99 6.81 10.01 16.52
C ASN A 99 7.95 9.06 16.14
N THR A 100 8.25 8.93 14.84
CA THR A 100 9.32 8.03 14.41
C THR A 100 10.68 8.49 14.90
N HIS A 101 11.01 9.79 14.89
CA HIS A 101 12.29 10.30 15.41
C HIS A 101 12.50 9.87 16.89
N LEU A 102 11.47 10.04 17.72
CA LEU A 102 11.53 9.66 19.12
C LEU A 102 11.55 8.14 19.32
N LEU A 103 10.73 7.37 18.61
CA LEU A 103 10.72 5.90 18.77
C LEU A 103 11.98 5.24 18.20
N ASN A 104 12.45 5.69 17.02
CA ASN A 104 13.68 5.19 16.39
C ASN A 104 14.94 5.57 17.16
N GLY A 105 14.91 6.60 18.00
CA GLY A 105 16.01 6.89 18.92
C GLY A 105 15.90 6.08 20.22
N LEU A 106 14.70 6.04 20.82
CA LEU A 106 14.45 5.42 22.12
C LEU A 106 14.71 3.93 22.11
N PHE A 107 14.08 3.18 21.21
CA PHE A 107 14.12 1.72 21.24
C PHE A 107 15.53 1.14 21.05
N PRO A 108 16.34 1.53 20.05
CA PRO A 108 17.68 0.98 19.95
C PRO A 108 18.60 1.47 21.08
N ALA A 109 18.44 2.71 21.57
CA ALA A 109 19.19 3.16 22.74
C ALA A 109 18.83 2.34 23.99
N ASN A 110 17.57 1.96 24.14
CA ASN A 110 17.09 1.08 25.20
C ASN A 110 17.71 -0.33 25.11
N LEU A 111 17.73 -0.93 23.92
CA LEU A 111 18.36 -2.24 23.71
C LEU A 111 19.87 -2.20 23.99
N ILE A 112 20.56 -1.14 23.55
CA ILE A 112 21.97 -0.91 23.87
C ILE A 112 22.15 -0.75 25.39
N GLU A 113 21.32 0.04 26.07
CA GLU A 113 21.39 0.26 27.52
C GLU A 113 21.23 -1.06 28.29
N ARG A 114 20.26 -1.90 27.92
CA ARG A 114 20.10 -3.25 28.49
C ARG A 114 21.34 -4.12 28.27
N ARG A 115 21.94 -4.05 27.08
CA ARG A 115 23.21 -4.76 26.81
C ARG A 115 24.34 -4.25 27.69
N LEU A 116 24.43 -2.93 27.90
CA LEU A 116 25.42 -2.32 28.79
C LEU A 116 25.25 -2.75 30.25
N GLN A 117 24.02 -2.98 30.72
CA GLN A 117 23.74 -3.50 32.07
C GLN A 117 24.28 -4.92 32.31
N GLN A 118 24.43 -5.72 31.24
CA GLN A 118 24.97 -7.08 31.32
C GLN A 118 26.51 -7.10 31.31
N LEU A 119 27.15 -6.00 30.91
CA LEU A 119 28.60 -5.87 30.81
C LEU A 119 29.18 -5.16 32.04
N ASP A 120 30.48 -5.25 32.26
CA ASP A 120 31.15 -4.47 33.32
C ASP A 120 31.41 -3.04 32.83
N THR A 121 30.36 -2.22 32.81
CA THR A 121 30.39 -0.84 32.31
C THR A 121 30.08 0.19 33.39
N THR A 122 30.43 1.45 33.13
CA THR A 122 30.01 2.58 33.97
C THR A 122 28.49 2.73 34.00
N VAL A 123 27.79 2.51 32.88
CA VAL A 123 26.32 2.54 32.80
C VAL A 123 25.69 1.56 33.79
N ARG A 124 26.12 0.29 33.83
CA ARG A 124 25.64 -0.70 34.82
C ARG A 124 25.74 -0.22 36.28
N ARG A 125 26.80 0.52 36.61
CA ARG A 125 27.08 0.98 37.97
C ARG A 125 26.18 2.14 38.39
N VAL A 126 25.81 3.04 37.47
CA VAL A 126 25.15 4.31 37.79
C VAL A 126 23.71 4.44 37.29
N VAL A 127 23.32 3.69 36.26
CA VAL A 127 21.96 3.71 35.71
C VAL A 127 21.16 2.59 36.37
N LYS A 128 20.24 2.96 37.25
CA LYS A 128 19.21 2.06 37.82
C LYS A 128 17.84 2.46 37.27
N GLU A 129 16.79 1.83 37.77
CA GLU A 129 15.44 2.04 37.25
C GLU A 129 15.01 3.53 37.22
N ARG A 130 15.23 4.27 38.31
CA ARG A 130 14.91 5.70 38.37
C ARG A 130 15.67 6.50 37.30
N GLU A 131 16.98 6.32 37.22
CA GLU A 131 17.81 7.01 36.24
C GLU A 131 17.42 6.64 34.80
N ARG A 132 16.99 5.40 34.58
CA ARG A 132 16.48 4.92 33.30
C ARG A 132 15.15 5.59 32.91
N ARG A 133 14.22 5.75 33.85
CA ARG A 133 12.98 6.53 33.64
C ARG A 133 13.30 7.99 33.31
N LEU A 134 14.24 8.60 34.04
CA LEU A 134 14.66 9.99 33.80
C LEU A 134 15.31 10.19 32.44
N VAL A 135 16.17 9.29 31.98
CA VAL A 135 16.81 9.45 30.66
C VAL A 135 15.83 9.25 29.50
N ILE A 136 14.87 8.33 29.63
CA ILE A 136 13.80 8.16 28.66
C ILE A 136 12.96 9.44 28.60
N ALA A 137 12.53 9.98 29.75
CA ALA A 137 11.79 11.24 29.81
C ALA A 137 12.60 12.42 29.22
N GLY A 138 13.88 12.54 29.58
CA GLY A 138 14.79 13.57 29.07
C GLY A 138 14.97 13.49 27.55
N PHE A 139 15.02 12.27 26.99
CA PHE A 139 15.08 12.08 25.54
C PHE A 139 13.75 12.40 24.85
N ILE A 140 12.60 11.99 25.38
CA ILE A 140 11.30 12.37 24.80
C ILE A 140 11.14 13.90 24.72
N LEU A 141 11.70 14.63 25.68
CA LEU A 141 11.67 16.09 25.75
C LEU A 141 12.81 16.78 24.96
N HIS A 142 13.72 16.04 24.33
CA HIS A 142 14.97 16.65 23.83
C HIS A 142 14.75 17.69 22.72
N ASP A 143 13.73 17.50 21.89
CA ASP A 143 13.31 18.39 20.79
C ASP A 143 11.92 18.98 21.09
N PHE A 144 11.69 19.43 22.33
CA PHE A 144 10.38 19.93 22.77
C PHE A 144 9.85 21.10 21.92
N GLU A 145 10.70 21.83 21.19
CA GLU A 145 10.27 22.88 20.26
C GLU A 145 9.52 22.38 19.03
N LYS A 146 9.56 21.06 18.76
CA LYS A 146 8.90 20.46 17.59
C LYS A 146 7.43 20.13 17.84
N PHE A 147 6.97 20.14 19.10
CA PHE A 147 5.57 19.90 19.39
C PHE A 147 4.68 21.06 18.90
N PRO A 148 3.51 20.76 18.31
CA PRO A 148 2.71 21.75 17.57
C PRO A 148 2.11 22.86 18.44
N ASP A 149 1.94 22.61 19.73
CA ASP A 149 1.38 23.51 20.73
C ASP A 149 2.45 24.29 21.53
N VAL A 150 3.73 24.13 21.17
CA VAL A 150 4.84 24.90 21.75
C VAL A 150 5.06 26.18 20.93
N PRO A 151 5.32 27.34 21.56
CA PRO A 151 5.54 28.59 20.85
C PRO A 151 6.66 28.49 19.82
N ASN A 152 6.46 29.11 18.65
CA ASN A 152 7.51 29.26 17.64
C ASN A 152 8.75 29.91 18.25
N ASP A 153 9.94 29.46 17.83
CA ASP A 153 11.23 29.97 18.33
C ASP A 153 11.42 29.84 19.86
N CYS A 154 10.70 28.94 20.55
CA CYS A 154 10.77 28.81 22.01
C CYS A 154 12.19 28.66 22.57
N ARG A 155 13.13 28.06 21.83
CA ARG A 155 14.55 27.93 22.21
C ARG A 155 15.28 29.26 22.40
N LYS A 156 14.75 30.37 21.88
CA LYS A 156 15.27 31.73 22.06
C LYS A 156 14.78 32.38 23.35
N LEU A 157 13.85 31.76 24.06
CA LEU A 157 13.30 32.28 25.32
C LEU A 157 14.31 32.13 26.46
N PRO A 158 14.20 32.94 27.53
CA PRO A 158 14.99 32.75 28.74
C PRO A 158 14.71 31.38 29.40
N LEU A 159 15.71 30.82 30.08
CA LEU A 159 15.59 29.52 30.76
C LEU A 159 14.40 29.45 31.75
N ALA A 160 14.06 30.58 32.38
CA ALA A 160 12.89 30.67 33.28
C ALA A 160 11.57 30.33 32.59
N GLU A 161 11.45 30.60 31.28
CA GLU A 161 10.27 30.30 30.46
C GLU A 161 10.30 28.88 29.89
N HIS A 162 11.47 28.25 29.81
CA HIS A 162 11.56 26.84 29.40
C HIS A 162 11.00 25.89 30.47
N ARG A 163 11.20 26.18 31.76
CA ARG A 163 10.68 25.35 32.87
C ARG A 163 9.16 25.12 32.82
N PRO A 164 8.30 26.15 32.68
CA PRO A 164 6.85 25.95 32.57
C PRO A 164 6.45 25.23 31.27
N ILE A 165 7.18 25.44 30.15
CA ILE A 165 6.94 24.68 28.92
C ILE A 165 7.20 23.18 29.16
N ILE A 166 8.33 22.84 29.79
CA ILE A 166 8.68 21.46 30.11
C ILE A 166 7.69 20.85 31.13
N ASP A 167 7.29 21.58 32.16
CA ASP A 167 6.28 21.12 33.13
C ASP A 167 4.97 20.73 32.43
N ALA A 168 4.49 21.60 31.53
CA ALA A 168 3.29 21.34 30.74
C ALA A 168 3.46 20.11 29.84
N LYS A 169 4.60 19.99 29.14
CA LYS A 169 4.90 18.81 28.30
C LYS A 169 4.96 17.52 29.10
N ILE A 170 5.57 17.54 30.29
CA ILE A 170 5.67 16.36 31.16
C ILE A 170 4.28 15.82 31.50
N ARG A 171 3.37 16.69 31.94
CA ARG A 171 1.99 16.31 32.27
C ARG A 171 1.21 15.85 31.05
N GLN A 172 1.35 16.57 29.93
CA GLN A 172 0.62 16.27 28.70
C GLN A 172 1.03 14.91 28.08
N LEU A 173 2.32 14.58 28.18
CA LEU A 173 2.88 13.32 27.69
C LEU A 173 2.76 12.17 28.70
N GLY A 174 2.22 12.40 29.90
CA GLY A 174 2.15 11.37 30.95
C GLY A 174 3.52 10.99 31.54
N LEU A 175 4.54 11.83 31.35
CA LEU A 175 5.88 11.61 31.88
C LEU A 175 5.93 11.75 33.41
N ASP A 176 5.01 12.50 33.99
CA ASP A 176 4.83 12.63 35.45
C ASP A 176 4.59 11.26 36.10
N LYS A 177 3.61 10.50 35.56
CA LYS A 177 3.29 9.14 36.01
C LYS A 177 4.39 8.15 35.65
N PHE A 178 5.02 8.32 34.49
CA PHE A 178 6.10 7.43 34.05
C PHE A 178 7.35 7.54 34.93
N ILE A 179 7.74 8.76 35.34
CA ILE A 179 8.91 8.98 36.21
C ILE A 179 8.66 8.39 37.60
N ASN A 180 7.46 8.59 38.15
CA ASN A 180 7.07 8.00 39.42
C ASN A 180 5.55 7.72 39.45
N PRO A 181 5.12 6.45 39.29
CA PRO A 181 3.70 6.09 39.28
C PRO A 181 2.97 6.38 40.59
N GLU A 182 3.68 6.39 41.72
CA GLU A 182 3.09 6.61 43.05
C GLU A 182 2.95 8.10 43.40
N ASN A 183 3.76 8.97 42.78
CA ASN A 183 3.78 10.40 43.03
C ASN A 183 4.07 11.19 41.76
N SER A 184 2.99 11.69 41.13
CA SER A 184 3.08 12.49 39.90
C SER A 184 3.73 13.86 40.07
N GLU A 185 4.06 14.32 41.28
CA GLU A 185 4.81 15.57 41.48
C GLU A 185 6.32 15.33 41.65
N ALA A 186 6.78 14.09 41.77
CA ALA A 186 8.18 13.76 42.03
C ALA A 186 9.13 14.25 40.92
N TYR A 187 8.65 14.42 39.69
CA TYR A 187 9.47 14.92 38.58
C TYR A 187 9.94 16.37 38.79
N GLN A 188 9.26 17.16 39.63
CA GLN A 188 9.58 18.57 39.85
C GLN A 188 11.00 18.77 40.41
N GLU A 189 11.47 17.80 41.22
CA GLU A 189 12.85 17.76 41.74
C GLU A 189 13.88 17.64 40.60
N TYR A 190 13.51 17.01 39.49
CA TYR A 190 14.41 16.64 38.38
C TYR A 190 14.24 17.52 37.13
N ILE A 191 13.47 18.62 37.17
CA ILE A 191 13.24 19.49 35.99
C ILE A 191 14.56 19.96 35.39
N ASP A 192 15.51 20.39 36.22
CA ASP A 192 16.81 20.88 35.73
C ASP A 192 17.72 19.74 35.23
N ASP A 193 17.59 18.53 35.77
CA ASP A 193 18.24 17.33 35.23
C ASP A 193 17.68 16.96 33.83
N LEU A 194 16.35 17.00 33.67
CA LEU A 194 15.66 16.74 32.40
C LEU A 194 16.06 17.77 31.33
N LEU A 195 16.09 19.05 31.69
CA LEU A 195 16.57 20.13 30.83
C LEU A 195 18.04 19.94 30.43
N CYS A 196 18.89 19.53 31.38
CA CYS A 196 20.29 19.23 31.09
C CYS A 196 20.41 18.10 30.05
N MET A 197 19.66 17.01 30.20
CA MET A 197 19.65 15.92 29.21
C MET A 197 19.13 16.38 27.85
N ALA A 198 18.00 17.10 27.81
CA ALA A 198 17.40 17.62 26.59
C ALA A 198 18.37 18.54 25.81
N TYR A 199 19.09 19.43 26.50
CA TYR A 199 20.05 20.34 25.87
C TYR A 199 21.31 19.65 25.37
N ASN A 200 21.77 18.61 26.06
CA ASN A 200 23.00 17.91 25.69
C ASN A 200 22.77 16.80 24.66
N ALA A 201 21.54 16.61 24.15
CA ALA A 201 21.22 15.64 23.11
C ALA A 201 21.92 15.90 21.76
N GLN A 202 22.19 17.17 21.39
CA GLN A 202 22.71 17.52 20.05
C GLN A 202 24.16 18.03 20.00
N SER A 203 24.87 18.12 21.13
CA SER A 203 26.29 18.60 21.19
C SER A 203 26.55 19.88 20.38
N ARG A 204 25.73 20.92 20.54
CA ARG A 204 25.90 22.22 19.85
C ARG A 204 26.36 23.30 20.84
N TRP A 205 27.58 23.80 20.63
CA TRP A 205 28.25 24.98 21.22
C TRP A 205 28.26 25.04 22.76
N ASP A 206 29.44 24.91 23.37
CA ASP A 206 29.71 25.04 24.81
C ASP A 206 28.62 24.46 25.70
N THR A 207 28.68 23.13 25.82
CA THR A 207 27.89 22.30 26.73
C THR A 207 27.42 23.03 27.99
N ASN A 208 26.11 22.97 28.27
CA ASN A 208 25.48 23.48 29.50
C ASN A 208 25.94 22.75 30.78
N TRP A 209 27.16 22.23 30.82
CA TRP A 209 27.80 21.66 32.00
C TRP A 209 28.29 22.74 32.98
N ASN A 210 28.38 24.01 32.56
CA ASN A 210 28.59 25.14 33.48
C ASN A 210 27.26 25.61 34.09
N PHE A 211 26.70 24.80 34.98
CA PHE A 211 25.38 25.01 35.57
C PHE A 211 25.19 26.40 36.21
N SER A 212 26.24 26.94 36.83
CA SER A 212 26.21 28.29 37.43
C SER A 212 26.07 29.43 36.42
N GLU A 213 26.63 29.28 35.21
CA GLU A 213 26.56 30.29 34.16
C GLU A 213 25.21 30.22 33.42
N PHE A 214 24.69 29.01 33.24
CA PHE A 214 23.45 28.78 32.50
C PHE A 214 22.19 28.77 33.39
N GLY A 215 22.33 28.78 34.72
CA GLY A 215 21.21 28.86 35.67
C GLY A 215 20.42 27.55 35.87
N LEU A 216 21.07 26.41 35.64
CA LEU A 216 20.54 25.07 35.94
C LEU A 216 21.03 24.60 37.32
N ASN A 217 20.23 23.84 38.06
CA ASN A 217 20.58 23.26 39.35
C ASN A 217 20.21 21.77 39.41
N PRO A 218 20.88 20.89 38.62
CA PRO A 218 20.58 19.46 38.62
C PRO A 218 20.89 18.81 39.97
N VAL A 219 20.08 17.81 40.36
CA VAL A 219 20.21 17.09 41.65
C VAL A 219 21.05 15.82 41.49
N LEU A 220 21.10 15.24 40.28
CA LEU A 220 21.89 14.05 40.03
C LEU A 220 23.40 14.33 40.06
N ARG A 221 24.17 13.35 40.52
CA ARG A 221 25.64 13.45 40.51
C ARG A 221 26.16 13.55 39.07
N ASP A 222 27.19 14.37 38.86
CA ASP A 222 27.84 14.58 37.55
C ASP A 222 28.12 13.28 36.78
N ARG A 223 28.64 12.25 37.47
CA ARG A 223 28.95 10.97 36.83
C ARG A 223 27.70 10.30 36.25
N THR A 224 26.59 10.32 36.99
CA THR A 224 25.31 9.77 36.54
C THR A 224 24.77 10.61 35.39
N LEU A 225 24.69 11.93 35.57
CA LEU A 225 24.13 12.86 34.59
C LEU A 225 24.86 12.78 33.24
N ARG A 226 26.20 12.64 33.25
CA ARG A 226 26.99 12.42 32.02
C ARG A 226 26.64 11.13 31.28
N GLN A 227 26.36 10.03 32.00
CA GLN A 227 25.93 8.79 31.35
C GLN A 227 24.52 8.93 30.77
N LEU A 228 23.60 9.58 31.48
CA LEU A 228 22.24 9.82 30.98
C LEU A 228 22.25 10.72 29.75
N SER A 229 22.96 11.86 29.79
CA SER A 229 23.12 12.71 28.61
C SER A 229 23.84 11.98 27.46
N GLY A 230 24.78 11.08 27.75
CA GLY A 230 25.41 10.23 26.74
C GLY A 230 24.43 9.27 26.05
N LEU A 231 23.52 8.66 26.82
CA LEU A 231 22.44 7.82 26.28
C LEU A 231 21.42 8.65 25.47
N THR A 232 21.05 9.84 25.93
CA THR A 232 20.20 10.78 25.17
C THR A 232 20.86 11.19 23.86
N LEU A 233 22.15 11.51 23.88
CA LEU A 233 22.96 11.83 22.70
C LEU A 233 23.05 10.65 21.73
N LEU A 234 23.18 9.42 22.25
CA LEU A 234 23.16 8.20 21.44
C LEU A 234 21.81 8.04 20.74
N ALA A 235 20.71 8.16 21.48
CA ALA A 235 19.35 8.04 20.95
C ALA A 235 19.07 9.05 19.83
N ASP A 236 19.36 10.34 20.06
CA ASP A 236 19.23 11.38 19.03
C ASP A 236 20.15 11.11 17.84
N SER A 237 21.40 10.71 18.09
CA SER A 237 22.36 10.42 17.00
C SER A 237 21.92 9.24 16.14
N LEU A 238 21.34 8.19 16.72
CA LEU A 238 20.80 7.05 15.96
C LEU A 238 19.65 7.52 15.06
N ALA A 239 18.66 8.21 15.63
CA ALA A 239 17.49 8.69 14.90
C ALA A 239 17.83 9.73 13.82
N SER A 240 18.92 10.47 14.01
CA SER A 240 19.27 11.61 13.16
C SER A 240 20.30 11.32 12.07
N ILE A 241 21.25 10.40 12.30
CA ILE A 241 22.37 10.12 11.41
C ILE A 241 22.06 8.94 10.49
N VAL A 242 21.49 7.86 11.04
CA VAL A 242 21.35 6.60 10.31
C VAL A 242 20.23 6.71 9.28
N LYS A 243 20.60 6.62 8.01
CA LYS A 243 19.70 6.53 6.85
C LYS A 243 20.05 5.37 5.93
N HIS A 244 21.30 4.92 6.00
CA HIS A 244 21.83 3.79 5.27
C HIS A 244 22.61 2.88 6.21
N PRO A 245 22.75 1.57 5.91
CA PRO A 245 23.47 0.66 6.80
C PRO A 245 24.92 1.09 7.10
N GLN A 246 25.58 1.73 6.12
CA GLN A 246 26.97 2.21 6.24
C GLN A 246 27.13 3.33 7.29
N ASP A 247 26.05 4.03 7.64
CA ASP A 247 26.09 5.10 8.66
C ASP A 247 26.44 4.57 10.06
N ALA A 248 26.38 3.25 10.28
CA ALA A 248 26.95 2.58 11.45
C ALA A 248 28.43 2.94 11.68
N GLU A 249 29.16 3.35 10.63
CA GLU A 249 30.55 3.74 10.73
C GLU A 249 30.80 5.22 11.08
N HIS A 250 29.73 6.01 11.25
CA HIS A 250 29.85 7.44 11.57
C HIS A 250 30.63 7.69 12.87
N SER A 251 31.56 8.64 12.86
CA SER A 251 32.48 8.90 13.99
C SER A 251 31.75 9.20 15.29
N LYS A 252 30.74 10.08 15.25
CA LYS A 252 29.91 10.42 16.42
C LYS A 252 29.28 9.19 17.10
N LEU A 253 28.71 8.26 16.32
CA LEU A 253 28.12 7.03 16.87
C LEU A 253 29.18 6.13 17.50
N LYS A 254 30.34 5.99 16.84
CA LYS A 254 31.49 5.22 17.36
C LYS A 254 32.00 5.80 18.68
N GLU A 255 32.17 7.11 18.77
CA GLU A 255 32.69 7.80 19.96
C GLU A 255 31.73 7.67 21.14
N VAL A 256 30.44 7.92 20.93
CA VAL A 256 29.43 7.85 22.00
C VAL A 256 29.24 6.42 22.48
N LEU A 257 29.15 5.43 21.58
CA LEU A 257 29.04 4.03 21.97
C LEU A 257 30.31 3.53 22.67
N HIS A 258 31.49 3.97 22.24
CA HIS A 258 32.75 3.66 22.91
C HIS A 258 32.76 4.20 24.35
N PHE A 259 32.35 5.46 24.53
CA PHE A 259 32.23 6.09 25.84
C PHE A 259 31.25 5.36 26.78
N LEU A 260 30.05 5.02 26.29
CA LEU A 260 29.02 4.36 27.11
C LEU A 260 29.36 2.90 27.44
N SER A 261 30.08 2.22 26.53
CA SER A 261 30.44 0.80 26.68
C SER A 261 31.80 0.55 27.32
N ASP A 262 32.50 1.59 27.78
CA ASP A 262 33.90 1.51 28.21
C ASP A 262 34.78 0.78 27.14
N GLY A 263 34.44 1.01 25.87
CA GLY A 263 35.10 0.43 24.70
C GLY A 263 34.89 -1.07 24.48
N GLN A 264 33.80 -1.65 24.98
CA GLN A 264 33.48 -3.09 24.82
C GLN A 264 32.59 -3.39 23.60
N LEU A 265 31.82 -2.41 23.12
CA LEU A 265 30.85 -2.58 22.02
C LEU A 265 31.21 -1.71 20.81
N LYS A 266 30.70 -2.09 19.63
CA LYS A 266 30.76 -1.33 18.38
C LYS A 266 29.48 -1.54 17.56
N LEU A 267 29.18 -0.61 16.65
CA LEU A 267 28.20 -0.85 15.59
C LEU A 267 28.90 -1.44 14.36
N THR A 268 28.18 -2.28 13.64
CA THR A 268 28.61 -2.88 12.36
C THR A 268 27.37 -3.16 11.51
N TYR A 269 27.53 -3.56 10.26
CA TYR A 269 26.40 -3.68 9.34
C TYR A 269 26.64 -4.72 8.25
N HIS A 270 25.58 -5.04 7.52
CA HIS A 270 25.69 -5.44 6.12
C HIS A 270 24.82 -4.54 5.25
N SER A 271 25.10 -4.49 3.96
CA SER A 271 24.26 -3.78 2.99
C SER A 271 24.14 -4.55 1.67
N ILE A 272 23.09 -4.24 0.93
CA ILE A 272 22.74 -4.82 -0.36
C ILE A 272 22.59 -3.65 -1.34
N ALA A 273 23.22 -3.73 -2.50
CA ALA A 273 23.23 -2.64 -3.47
C ALA A 273 21.88 -2.38 -4.17
N GLU A 274 20.91 -3.29 -4.06
CA GLU A 274 19.64 -3.26 -4.79
C GLU A 274 18.46 -3.66 -3.88
N ASN A 275 17.31 -2.98 -4.02
CA ASN A 275 16.03 -3.44 -3.47
C ASN A 275 15.14 -4.06 -4.57
N ARG A 276 14.89 -5.37 -4.46
CA ARG A 276 14.06 -6.14 -5.40
C ARG A 276 12.70 -6.55 -4.81
N GLY A 277 12.49 -6.36 -3.51
CA GLY A 277 11.30 -6.84 -2.82
C GLY A 277 11.54 -8.16 -2.08
N VAL A 278 10.98 -9.27 -2.56
CA VAL A 278 11.01 -10.55 -1.84
C VAL A 278 12.43 -11.08 -1.71
N LEU A 279 13.18 -11.07 -2.80
CA LEU A 279 14.55 -11.56 -2.84
C LEU A 279 15.47 -10.78 -1.88
N THR A 280 15.28 -9.46 -1.77
CA THR A 280 16.04 -8.63 -0.82
C THR A 280 15.77 -9.03 0.62
N ASN A 281 14.50 -9.29 1.00
CA ASN A 281 14.16 -9.81 2.32
C ASN A 281 14.82 -11.16 2.60
N VAL A 282 14.87 -12.07 1.62
CA VAL A 282 15.53 -13.38 1.79
C VAL A 282 17.04 -13.23 2.00
N VAL A 283 17.69 -12.36 1.23
CA VAL A 283 19.14 -12.11 1.39
C VAL A 283 19.44 -11.45 2.74
N ASN A 284 18.65 -10.46 3.15
CA ASN A 284 18.80 -9.84 4.46
C ASN A 284 18.67 -10.86 5.60
N ASN A 285 17.67 -11.75 5.53
CA ASN A 285 17.50 -12.79 6.55
C ASN A 285 18.64 -13.82 6.55
N ALA A 286 19.16 -14.22 5.37
CA ALA A 286 20.34 -15.08 5.30
C ALA A 286 21.57 -14.43 5.94
N LEU A 287 21.76 -13.11 5.75
CA LEU A 287 22.84 -12.35 6.38
C LEU A 287 22.64 -12.20 7.89
N ILE A 288 21.41 -11.93 8.35
CA ILE A 288 21.07 -11.94 9.79
C ILE A 288 21.45 -13.29 10.41
N GLN A 289 21.04 -14.40 9.79
CA GLN A 289 21.37 -15.75 10.26
C GLN A 289 22.89 -16.01 10.26
N ALA A 290 23.62 -15.55 9.23
CA ALA A 290 25.08 -15.68 9.20
C ALA A 290 25.73 -14.96 10.41
N HIS A 291 25.27 -13.75 10.75
CA HIS A 291 25.75 -13.03 11.92
C HIS A 291 25.36 -13.71 13.24
N THR A 292 24.09 -14.06 13.41
CA THR A 292 23.59 -14.61 14.68
C THR A 292 24.06 -16.04 14.93
N SER A 293 24.39 -16.81 13.88
CA SER A 293 24.95 -18.16 14.01
C SER A 293 26.34 -18.21 14.65
N LEU A 294 27.01 -17.05 14.77
CA LEU A 294 28.30 -16.94 15.47
C LEU A 294 28.12 -16.76 16.98
N ASN A 295 26.91 -16.44 17.45
CA ASN A 295 26.59 -16.37 18.87
C ASN A 295 26.64 -17.77 19.50
N THR A 296 27.03 -17.81 20.76
CA THR A 296 27.10 -19.03 21.59
C THR A 296 26.31 -18.80 22.87
N ASP A 297 26.01 -19.87 23.63
CA ASP A 297 25.32 -19.77 24.91
C ASP A 297 26.08 -18.86 25.90
N GLU A 298 27.41 -18.81 25.81
CA GLU A 298 28.24 -17.97 26.69
C GLU A 298 28.54 -16.57 26.13
N HIS A 299 28.49 -16.37 24.82
CA HIS A 299 28.91 -15.12 24.18
C HIS A 299 27.96 -14.68 23.06
N THR A 300 27.31 -13.53 23.26
CA THR A 300 26.59 -12.80 22.20
C THR A 300 27.54 -11.83 21.49
N TYR A 301 27.92 -12.18 20.26
CA TYR A 301 28.80 -11.39 19.42
C TYR A 301 28.04 -10.37 18.57
N TYR A 302 26.87 -10.73 18.05
CA TYR A 302 26.07 -9.92 17.14
C TYR A 302 24.61 -9.90 17.56
N GLU A 303 24.03 -8.70 17.66
CA GLU A 303 22.61 -8.48 17.91
C GLU A 303 22.05 -7.55 16.83
N PRO A 304 21.10 -8.00 16.00
CA PRO A 304 20.43 -7.14 15.02
C PRO A 304 19.71 -5.99 15.74
N LEU A 305 19.98 -4.76 15.32
CA LEU A 305 19.50 -3.56 16.01
C LEU A 305 18.59 -2.70 15.13
N LEU A 306 19.01 -2.39 13.89
CA LEU A 306 18.26 -1.50 12.98
C LEU A 306 18.06 -2.20 11.64
N TYR A 307 16.82 -2.27 11.18
CA TYR A 307 16.43 -2.93 9.94
C TYR A 307 16.12 -1.87 8.87
N LEU A 308 16.92 -1.86 7.81
CA LEU A 308 16.75 -1.01 6.64
C LEU A 308 16.36 -1.87 5.43
N PRO A 309 15.68 -1.33 4.41
CA PRO A 309 15.31 -2.10 3.22
C PRO A 309 16.51 -2.79 2.55
N THR A 310 17.66 -2.13 2.58
CA THR A 310 18.90 -2.59 1.93
C THR A 310 19.90 -3.19 2.90
N GLY A 311 19.59 -3.39 4.19
CA GLY A 311 20.57 -3.96 5.11
C GLY A 311 20.20 -3.89 6.58
N VAL A 312 21.10 -4.35 7.44
CA VAL A 312 20.90 -4.34 8.89
C VAL A 312 22.13 -3.78 9.58
N ILE A 313 21.90 -2.98 10.61
CA ILE A 313 22.93 -2.55 11.55
C ILE A 313 22.83 -3.42 12.80
N TYR A 314 23.98 -3.91 13.25
CA TYR A 314 24.13 -4.79 14.40
C TYR A 314 24.89 -4.07 15.51
N LEU A 315 24.48 -4.34 16.75
CA LEU A 315 25.32 -4.14 17.91
C LEU A 315 26.27 -5.33 18.02
N ALA A 316 27.57 -5.07 18.04
CA ALA A 316 28.58 -6.12 18.06
C ALA A 316 29.57 -5.95 19.22
N ALA A 317 30.04 -7.08 19.74
CA ALA A 317 31.22 -7.08 20.61
C ALA A 317 32.43 -6.52 19.86
N ARG A 318 33.32 -5.81 20.56
CA ARG A 318 34.51 -5.19 19.95
C ARG A 318 35.33 -6.17 19.11
N HIS A 319 35.50 -7.39 19.62
CA HIS A 319 36.28 -8.48 19.01
C HIS A 319 35.41 -9.55 18.35
N ALA A 320 34.19 -9.19 17.89
CA ALA A 320 33.32 -10.12 17.17
C ALA A 320 34.01 -10.73 15.92
N PRO A 321 33.86 -12.04 15.66
CA PRO A 321 34.50 -12.72 14.54
C PRO A 321 33.91 -12.27 13.19
N PRO A 322 34.73 -12.10 12.12
CA PRO A 322 34.24 -11.63 10.84
C PRO A 322 33.30 -12.63 10.17
N ILE A 323 32.37 -12.12 9.35
CA ILE A 323 31.45 -12.95 8.56
C ILE A 323 32.17 -13.49 7.32
N SER A 324 32.07 -14.80 7.09
CA SER A 324 32.56 -15.43 5.86
C SER A 324 31.66 -15.08 4.68
N THR A 325 32.26 -14.80 3.52
CA THR A 325 31.52 -14.58 2.27
C THR A 325 31.35 -15.83 1.42
N GLU A 326 32.07 -16.91 1.75
CA GLU A 326 32.17 -18.11 0.90
C GLU A 326 30.87 -18.91 0.85
N ASP A 327 30.17 -19.04 1.98
CA ASP A 327 28.95 -19.84 2.14
C ASP A 327 27.65 -19.03 2.03
N LEU A 328 27.74 -17.69 1.99
CA LEU A 328 26.56 -16.81 1.88
C LEU A 328 25.69 -17.11 0.65
N PRO A 329 26.23 -17.30 -0.57
CA PRO A 329 25.40 -17.59 -1.73
C PRO A 329 24.57 -18.87 -1.57
N ASP A 330 25.15 -19.93 -1.01
CA ASP A 330 24.45 -21.19 -0.80
C ASP A 330 23.41 -21.09 0.33
N ARG A 331 23.71 -20.34 1.41
CA ARG A 331 22.70 -20.04 2.45
C ARG A 331 21.46 -19.34 1.89
N VAL A 332 21.64 -18.39 0.98
CA VAL A 332 20.52 -17.71 0.31
C VAL A 332 19.68 -18.71 -0.49
N VAL A 333 20.34 -19.58 -1.26
CA VAL A 333 19.67 -20.63 -2.05
C VAL A 333 18.88 -21.58 -1.15
N ASP A 334 19.47 -22.04 -0.05
CA ASP A 334 18.85 -22.96 0.90
C ASP A 334 17.65 -22.32 1.60
N ASN A 335 17.74 -21.04 1.97
CA ASN A 335 16.62 -20.28 2.52
C ASN A 335 15.47 -20.15 1.52
N ILE A 336 15.75 -19.82 0.25
CA ILE A 336 14.73 -19.80 -0.81
C ILE A 336 14.08 -21.17 -0.94
N LYS A 337 14.88 -22.24 -1.00
CA LYS A 337 14.36 -23.61 -1.13
C LYS A 337 13.44 -23.98 0.03
N SER A 338 13.87 -23.72 1.26
CA SER A 338 13.10 -23.99 2.47
C SER A 338 11.76 -23.24 2.48
N LEU A 339 11.79 -21.93 2.26
CA LEU A 339 10.60 -21.07 2.27
C LEU A 339 9.59 -21.48 1.20
N CYS A 340 10.07 -21.71 -0.03
CA CYS A 340 9.20 -22.02 -1.16
C CYS A 340 8.70 -23.47 -1.16
N ALA A 341 9.52 -24.45 -0.79
CA ALA A 341 9.14 -25.86 -0.84
C ALA A 341 7.91 -26.15 0.05
N GLY A 342 7.84 -25.56 1.23
CA GLY A 342 6.67 -25.65 2.10
C GLY A 342 5.40 -25.11 1.44
N GLN A 343 5.46 -23.89 0.89
CA GLN A 343 4.31 -23.26 0.22
C GLN A 343 3.88 -24.00 -1.05
N LEU A 344 4.82 -24.50 -1.84
CA LEU A 344 4.55 -25.25 -3.07
C LEU A 344 3.86 -26.59 -2.78
N ARG A 345 4.26 -27.31 -1.72
CA ARG A 345 3.57 -28.53 -1.28
C ARG A 345 2.12 -28.25 -0.88
N LEU A 346 1.92 -27.17 -0.14
CA LEU A 346 0.65 -26.83 0.49
C LEU A 346 -0.37 -26.30 -0.53
N ARG A 347 0.05 -25.38 -1.41
CA ARG A 347 -0.85 -24.70 -2.38
C ARG A 347 -0.87 -25.36 -3.76
N GLN A 348 0.19 -26.07 -4.13
CA GLN A 348 0.40 -26.63 -5.47
C GLN A 348 0.16 -25.57 -6.57
N THR A 349 0.54 -24.32 -6.31
CA THR A 349 0.37 -23.19 -7.24
C THR A 349 1.19 -23.45 -8.51
N GLY A 350 0.60 -23.20 -9.68
CA GLY A 350 1.27 -23.47 -10.96
C GLY A 350 0.99 -24.87 -11.55
N PHE A 351 0.28 -25.75 -10.83
CA PHE A 351 -0.33 -26.93 -11.43
C PHE A 351 -1.64 -26.59 -12.12
N GLY A 352 -1.89 -27.21 -13.28
CA GLY A 352 -3.15 -27.10 -13.99
C GLY A 352 -3.38 -28.28 -14.93
N ARG A 353 -4.61 -28.41 -15.40
CA ARG A 353 -4.99 -29.36 -16.46
C ARG A 353 -5.19 -28.59 -17.75
N ASP A 354 -4.54 -29.02 -18.83
CA ASP A 354 -4.96 -28.64 -20.17
C ASP A 354 -5.61 -29.85 -20.87
N GLY A 355 -6.30 -29.65 -21.99
CA GLY A 355 -7.08 -30.73 -22.63
C GLY A 355 -6.28 -31.99 -23.03
N LYS A 356 -4.95 -31.98 -22.82
CA LYS A 356 -3.99 -33.06 -23.12
C LYS A 356 -3.44 -33.75 -21.86
N GLY A 357 -3.70 -33.23 -20.66
CA GLY A 357 -3.27 -33.81 -19.39
C GLY A 357 -2.87 -32.76 -18.34
N MET A 358 -2.25 -33.22 -17.26
CA MET A 358 -1.74 -32.36 -16.21
C MET A 358 -0.42 -31.67 -16.63
N LYS A 359 -0.20 -30.45 -16.13
CA LYS A 359 1.04 -29.69 -16.28
C LYS A 359 1.39 -28.95 -14.99
N TYR A 360 2.66 -28.60 -14.86
CA TYR A 360 3.19 -27.82 -13.75
C TYR A 360 4.17 -26.75 -14.27
N ALA A 361 4.47 -25.76 -13.43
CA ALA A 361 5.44 -24.72 -13.75
C ALA A 361 6.87 -25.24 -13.60
N GLU A 362 7.76 -24.97 -14.55
CA GLU A 362 9.11 -25.56 -14.57
C GLU A 362 9.95 -25.23 -13.32
N TYR A 363 9.66 -24.14 -12.61
CA TYR A 363 10.37 -23.77 -11.38
C TYR A 363 10.27 -24.81 -10.27
N TYR A 364 9.30 -25.74 -10.29
CA TYR A 364 9.25 -26.84 -9.32
C TYR A 364 10.51 -27.69 -9.32
N ASN A 365 11.20 -27.79 -10.46
CA ASN A 365 12.46 -28.50 -10.61
C ASN A 365 13.62 -27.84 -9.82
N LEU A 366 13.46 -26.59 -9.37
CA LEU A 366 14.44 -25.89 -8.52
C LEU A 366 14.31 -26.24 -7.03
N PHE A 367 13.16 -26.79 -6.63
CA PHE A 367 12.78 -26.98 -5.22
C PHE A 367 12.66 -28.45 -4.80
N PHE A 368 12.35 -29.34 -5.76
CA PHE A 368 12.10 -30.74 -5.47
C PHE A 368 12.95 -31.64 -6.36
N GLU A 369 13.57 -32.65 -5.75
CA GLU A 369 14.05 -33.82 -6.47
C GLU A 369 12.87 -34.62 -7.02
N SER A 370 13.12 -35.47 -8.02
CA SER A 370 12.06 -36.22 -8.71
C SER A 370 11.08 -36.93 -7.76
N PRO A 371 11.50 -37.64 -6.70
CA PRO A 371 10.57 -38.29 -5.77
C PRO A 371 9.66 -37.29 -5.04
N GLY A 372 10.23 -36.17 -4.57
CA GLY A 372 9.47 -35.10 -3.91
C GLY A 372 8.49 -34.44 -4.86
N LEU A 373 8.89 -34.21 -6.11
CA LEU A 373 8.03 -33.63 -7.14
C LEU A 373 6.86 -34.55 -7.49
N MET A 374 7.10 -35.86 -7.57
CA MET A 374 6.04 -36.85 -7.80
C MET A 374 4.97 -36.83 -6.69
N GLN A 375 5.37 -36.65 -5.43
CA GLN A 375 4.42 -36.53 -4.32
C GLN A 375 3.54 -35.28 -4.46
N VAL A 376 4.13 -34.12 -4.76
CA VAL A 376 3.36 -32.88 -4.96
C VAL A 376 2.47 -32.98 -6.19
N ALA A 377 2.96 -33.62 -7.26
CA ALA A 377 2.20 -33.90 -8.46
C ALA A 377 0.96 -34.76 -8.17
N LEU A 378 1.08 -35.79 -7.32
CA LEU A 378 -0.06 -36.60 -6.90
C LEU A 378 -1.10 -35.76 -6.14
N ASP A 379 -0.66 -34.97 -5.17
CA ASP A 379 -1.55 -34.09 -4.41
C ASP A 379 -2.29 -33.11 -5.32
N ALA A 380 -1.57 -32.50 -6.27
CA ALA A 380 -2.16 -31.59 -7.24
C ALA A 380 -3.18 -32.28 -8.17
N THR A 381 -2.86 -33.48 -8.66
CA THR A 381 -3.76 -34.26 -9.51
C THR A 381 -5.05 -34.61 -8.78
N LEU A 382 -4.97 -35.07 -7.53
CA LEU A 382 -6.16 -35.42 -6.73
C LEU A 382 -7.01 -34.19 -6.37
N ARG A 383 -6.38 -33.03 -6.16
CA ARG A 383 -7.09 -31.76 -5.95
C ARG A 383 -7.84 -31.30 -7.21
N ILE A 384 -7.17 -31.36 -8.36
CA ILE A 384 -7.71 -30.88 -9.64
C ILE A 384 -8.79 -31.82 -10.19
N LEU A 385 -8.53 -33.13 -10.12
CA LEU A 385 -9.43 -34.22 -10.49
C LEU A 385 -10.14 -34.76 -9.25
N ASN A 386 -10.80 -33.87 -8.51
CA ASN A 386 -11.57 -34.28 -7.33
C ASN A 386 -12.81 -35.10 -7.71
N PRO A 387 -13.40 -35.88 -6.78
CA PRO A 387 -14.53 -36.76 -7.08
C PRO A 387 -15.79 -36.08 -7.63
N ASN A 388 -15.93 -34.75 -7.50
CA ASN A 388 -17.08 -34.00 -8.01
C ASN A 388 -16.89 -33.53 -9.47
N LYS A 389 -15.76 -33.84 -10.11
CA LYS A 389 -15.49 -33.54 -11.51
C LYS A 389 -16.00 -34.67 -12.42
N ASP A 390 -16.56 -34.29 -13.55
CA ASP A 390 -16.92 -35.25 -14.59
C ASP A 390 -15.65 -35.95 -15.12
N SER A 391 -15.72 -37.28 -15.21
CA SER A 391 -14.68 -38.10 -15.83
C SER A 391 -14.63 -37.84 -17.33
N VAL A 392 -13.44 -37.96 -17.93
CA VAL A 392 -13.31 -38.04 -19.40
C VAL A 392 -12.89 -39.44 -19.85
N ALA A 393 -12.82 -40.41 -18.93
CA ALA A 393 -12.38 -41.77 -19.21
C ALA A 393 -13.20 -42.40 -20.34
N LYS A 394 -14.53 -42.28 -20.30
CA LYS A 394 -15.39 -42.81 -21.38
C LYS A 394 -15.08 -42.19 -22.74
N SER A 395 -14.86 -40.87 -22.79
CA SER A 395 -14.45 -40.19 -24.02
C SER A 395 -13.09 -40.69 -24.54
N ARG A 396 -12.15 -41.03 -23.63
CA ARG A 396 -10.87 -41.61 -24.03
C ARG A 396 -11.02 -43.03 -24.57
N SER A 397 -11.87 -43.84 -23.95
CA SER A 397 -12.22 -45.19 -24.44
C SER A 397 -12.85 -45.15 -25.83
N GLU A 398 -13.84 -44.28 -26.06
CA GLU A 398 -14.48 -44.11 -27.36
C GLU A 398 -13.48 -43.71 -28.47
N ASN A 399 -12.47 -42.91 -28.13
CA ASN A 399 -11.42 -42.53 -29.08
C ASN A 399 -10.49 -43.70 -29.42
N LEU A 400 -10.14 -44.55 -28.46
CA LEU A 400 -9.40 -45.79 -28.74
C LEU A 400 -10.19 -46.72 -29.66
N ILE A 401 -11.50 -46.86 -29.43
CA ILE A 401 -12.39 -47.65 -30.30
C ILE A 401 -12.46 -47.04 -31.71
N LYS A 402 -12.44 -45.72 -31.86
CA LYS A 402 -12.36 -45.08 -33.18
C LYS A 402 -11.04 -45.42 -33.90
N PHE A 403 -9.91 -45.43 -33.20
CA PHE A 403 -8.64 -45.86 -33.80
C PHE A 403 -8.68 -47.34 -34.21
N GLN A 404 -9.34 -48.19 -33.42
CA GLN A 404 -9.60 -49.59 -33.78
C GLN A 404 -10.46 -49.73 -35.04
N GLN A 405 -11.54 -48.96 -35.14
CA GLN A 405 -12.42 -48.92 -36.34
C GLN A 405 -11.70 -48.42 -37.60
N GLN A 406 -10.65 -47.61 -37.43
CA GLN A 406 -9.81 -47.11 -38.53
C GLN A 406 -8.71 -48.10 -38.95
N GLY A 407 -8.60 -49.26 -38.30
CA GLY A 407 -7.55 -50.25 -38.57
C GLY A 407 -6.17 -49.82 -38.04
N VAL A 408 -6.12 -48.88 -37.09
CA VAL A 408 -4.88 -48.41 -36.45
C VAL A 408 -4.52 -49.26 -35.24
N LEU A 409 -5.54 -49.80 -34.56
CA LEU A 409 -5.41 -50.75 -33.45
C LEU A 409 -6.06 -52.08 -33.82
N CYS A 410 -5.55 -53.19 -33.27
CA CYS A 410 -6.01 -54.53 -33.52
C CYS A 410 -7.47 -54.72 -33.09
N ALA A 411 -8.28 -55.34 -33.95
CA ALA A 411 -9.69 -55.64 -33.66
C ALA A 411 -9.87 -56.71 -32.56
N ASP A 412 -8.83 -57.49 -32.25
CA ASP A 412 -8.88 -58.60 -31.28
C ASP A 412 -8.76 -58.13 -29.83
N TYR A 413 -8.48 -56.85 -29.58
CA TYR A 413 -8.34 -56.28 -28.25
C TYR A 413 -9.58 -55.50 -27.81
N ASP A 414 -9.91 -55.59 -26.53
CA ASP A 414 -10.98 -54.78 -25.94
C ASP A 414 -10.41 -53.50 -25.30
N PHE A 415 -10.78 -52.35 -25.86
CA PHE A 415 -10.41 -51.01 -25.39
C PHE A 415 -11.56 -50.29 -24.67
N LYS A 416 -12.66 -51.01 -24.35
CA LYS A 416 -13.78 -50.46 -23.57
C LYS A 416 -13.42 -50.37 -22.09
N PHE A 417 -13.77 -49.24 -21.48
CA PHE A 417 -13.74 -49.06 -20.04
C PHE A 417 -14.78 -48.03 -19.59
N ASP A 418 -15.18 -48.14 -18.33
CA ASP A 418 -16.26 -47.35 -17.73
C ASP A 418 -15.88 -45.88 -17.51
N ASP A 419 -16.90 -45.05 -17.28
CA ASP A 419 -16.73 -43.64 -16.98
C ASP A 419 -16.44 -43.45 -15.47
N ASP A 420 -15.16 -43.40 -15.11
CA ASP A 420 -14.70 -43.38 -13.73
C ASP A 420 -13.55 -42.39 -13.54
N ILE A 421 -13.75 -41.41 -12.65
CA ILE A 421 -12.77 -40.36 -12.34
C ILE A 421 -11.46 -40.90 -11.78
N ARG A 422 -11.48 -42.10 -11.15
CA ARG A 422 -10.27 -42.77 -10.65
C ARG A 422 -9.34 -43.18 -11.80
N ILE A 423 -9.91 -43.48 -12.98
CA ILE A 423 -9.11 -43.75 -14.19
C ILE A 423 -8.39 -42.47 -14.60
N ASP A 424 -9.07 -41.32 -14.65
CA ASP A 424 -8.45 -40.02 -14.96
C ASP A 424 -7.32 -39.69 -13.97
N GLN A 425 -7.56 -39.89 -12.67
CA GLN A 425 -6.59 -39.60 -11.61
C GLN A 425 -5.29 -40.39 -11.77
N ILE A 426 -5.38 -41.71 -11.99
CA ILE A 426 -4.21 -42.56 -12.20
C ILE A 426 -3.55 -42.23 -13.52
N ALA A 427 -4.33 -42.09 -14.59
CA ALA A 427 -3.80 -41.92 -15.94
C ALA A 427 -3.06 -40.59 -16.11
N GLU A 428 -3.66 -39.49 -15.67
CA GLU A 428 -3.03 -38.17 -15.78
C GLU A 428 -1.87 -38.01 -14.79
N PHE A 429 -1.89 -38.71 -13.64
CA PHE A 429 -0.74 -38.77 -12.74
C PHE A 429 0.43 -39.56 -13.36
N GLY A 430 0.18 -40.76 -13.86
CA GLY A 430 1.20 -41.59 -14.50
C GLY A 430 1.84 -40.90 -15.71
N ASP A 431 1.03 -40.20 -16.49
CA ASP A 431 1.46 -39.37 -17.60
C ASP A 431 2.38 -38.22 -17.17
N LEU A 432 1.96 -37.48 -16.14
CA LEU A 432 2.72 -36.37 -15.56
C LEU A 432 4.09 -36.85 -15.06
N VAL A 433 4.14 -38.02 -14.41
CA VAL A 433 5.40 -38.59 -13.93
C VAL A 433 6.30 -39.04 -15.08
N SER A 434 5.74 -39.76 -16.06
CA SER A 434 6.51 -40.30 -17.18
C SER A 434 7.01 -39.22 -18.14
N ARG A 435 6.10 -38.48 -18.79
CA ARG A 435 6.47 -37.53 -19.85
C ARG A 435 6.96 -36.18 -19.35
N LYS A 436 6.59 -35.75 -18.13
CA LYS A 436 6.91 -34.40 -17.64
C LYS A 436 7.92 -34.35 -16.52
N ILE A 437 8.13 -35.43 -15.77
CA ILE A 437 9.17 -35.48 -14.74
C ILE A 437 10.35 -36.31 -15.23
N TRP A 438 10.11 -37.55 -15.65
CA TRP A 438 11.19 -38.46 -16.06
C TRP A 438 11.81 -38.07 -17.40
N ASP A 439 11.04 -37.95 -18.48
CA ASP A 439 11.58 -37.61 -19.81
C ASP A 439 12.31 -36.26 -19.82
N GLU A 440 11.83 -35.28 -19.05
CA GLU A 440 12.51 -33.99 -18.89
C GLU A 440 13.86 -34.14 -18.17
N THR A 441 13.92 -35.00 -17.15
CA THR A 441 15.17 -35.35 -16.46
C THR A 441 16.14 -36.05 -17.43
N VAL A 442 15.65 -36.98 -18.26
CA VAL A 442 16.44 -37.66 -19.29
C VAL A 442 16.99 -36.65 -20.30
N ASN A 443 16.16 -35.71 -20.77
CA ASN A 443 16.61 -34.65 -21.69
C ASN A 443 17.73 -33.79 -21.07
N ARG A 444 17.62 -33.43 -19.79
CA ARG A 444 18.68 -32.71 -19.06
C ARG A 444 19.97 -33.51 -18.96
N ILE A 445 19.87 -34.81 -18.68
CA ILE A 445 21.05 -35.70 -18.66
C ILE A 445 21.70 -35.74 -20.04
N GLU A 446 20.91 -35.94 -21.11
CA GLU A 446 21.41 -35.98 -22.49
C GLU A 446 22.10 -34.66 -22.90
N ASP A 447 21.59 -33.51 -22.48
CA ASP A 447 22.24 -32.22 -22.75
C ASP A 447 23.59 -32.07 -22.06
N ILE A 448 23.78 -32.65 -20.88
CA ILE A 448 25.08 -32.69 -20.21
C ILE A 448 25.99 -33.71 -20.89
N ARG A 449 25.48 -34.87 -21.30
CA ARG A 449 26.23 -35.87 -22.07
C ARG A 449 26.74 -35.33 -23.41
N LYS A 450 26.00 -34.42 -24.04
CA LYS A 450 26.48 -33.70 -25.25
C LYS A 450 27.72 -32.86 -24.96
N LYS A 451 27.86 -32.32 -23.74
CA LYS A 451 29.01 -31.53 -23.29
C LYS A 451 30.16 -32.41 -22.77
N ASP A 452 29.84 -33.49 -22.07
CA ASP A 452 30.79 -34.49 -21.59
C ASP A 452 30.40 -35.91 -22.03
N LYS A 453 31.08 -36.38 -23.08
CA LYS A 453 30.84 -37.70 -23.69
C LYS A 453 31.30 -38.88 -22.81
N LYS A 454 31.98 -38.65 -21.68
CA LYS A 454 32.45 -39.71 -20.77
C LYS A 454 31.35 -40.23 -19.84
N LEU A 455 30.24 -39.50 -19.72
CA LEU A 455 29.12 -39.89 -18.88
C LEU A 455 28.37 -41.11 -19.44
N PRO A 456 27.91 -42.03 -18.58
CA PRO A 456 27.21 -43.25 -19.00
C PRO A 456 25.95 -42.93 -19.82
N ALA A 457 25.51 -43.88 -20.65
CA ALA A 457 24.24 -43.74 -21.38
C ALA A 457 23.06 -43.96 -20.45
N VAL A 458 22.00 -43.17 -20.63
CA VAL A 458 20.75 -43.36 -19.88
C VAL A 458 20.12 -44.69 -20.33
N PRO A 459 19.83 -45.62 -19.41
CA PRO A 459 19.13 -46.86 -19.75
C PRO A 459 17.76 -46.58 -20.37
N ALA A 460 17.38 -47.35 -21.39
CA ALA A 460 16.01 -47.30 -21.93
C ALA A 460 15.03 -47.80 -20.86
N LEU A 461 14.28 -46.87 -20.27
CA LEU A 461 13.34 -47.14 -19.17
C LEU A 461 11.96 -46.59 -19.52
N ASP A 462 11.04 -47.47 -19.91
CA ASP A 462 9.62 -47.14 -20.08
C ASP A 462 8.90 -47.34 -18.74
N LEU A 463 8.54 -46.23 -18.10
CA LEU A 463 7.87 -46.23 -16.81
C LEU A 463 6.46 -46.85 -16.87
N THR A 464 5.75 -46.72 -17.99
CA THR A 464 4.42 -47.32 -18.18
C THR A 464 4.52 -48.85 -18.18
N HIS A 465 5.51 -49.41 -18.89
CA HIS A 465 5.74 -50.86 -18.90
C HIS A 465 6.14 -51.38 -17.51
N LYS A 466 6.97 -50.62 -16.78
CA LYS A 466 7.40 -51.00 -15.43
C LYS A 466 6.26 -50.99 -14.42
N VAL A 467 5.29 -50.08 -14.55
CA VAL A 467 4.07 -50.10 -13.70
C VAL A 467 3.18 -51.28 -14.05
N ALA A 468 3.01 -51.60 -15.34
CA ALA A 468 2.25 -52.79 -15.74
C ALA A 468 2.89 -54.08 -15.17
N GLU A 469 4.22 -54.18 -15.11
CA GLU A 469 4.93 -55.26 -14.41
C GLU A 469 4.63 -55.25 -12.90
N PHE A 470 4.78 -54.10 -12.24
CA PHE A 470 4.57 -53.94 -10.79
C PHE A 470 3.14 -54.29 -10.35
N TRP A 471 2.15 -53.95 -11.17
CA TRP A 471 0.74 -54.27 -10.91
C TRP A 471 0.31 -55.66 -11.37
N ASN A 472 1.23 -56.52 -11.82
CA ASN A 472 0.94 -57.85 -12.37
C ASN A 472 0.00 -57.84 -13.59
N LEU A 473 0.05 -56.77 -14.40
CA LEU A 473 -0.75 -56.55 -15.62
C LEU A 473 0.07 -56.78 -16.89
N THR A 474 1.12 -57.61 -16.83
CA THR A 474 2.02 -57.89 -17.96
C THR A 474 1.31 -58.48 -19.18
N ALA A 475 0.17 -59.15 -18.97
CA ALA A 475 -0.68 -59.67 -20.04
C ALA A 475 -1.24 -58.56 -20.97
N TYR A 476 -1.30 -57.31 -20.51
CA TYR A 476 -1.82 -56.15 -21.25
C TYR A 476 -0.72 -55.32 -21.95
N LEU A 477 0.56 -55.71 -21.84
CA LEU A 477 1.67 -55.02 -22.49
C LEU A 477 1.57 -54.97 -24.04
N PRO A 478 1.08 -56.00 -24.75
CA PRO A 478 0.89 -55.93 -26.20
C PRO A 478 -0.04 -54.77 -26.61
N GLN A 479 -1.16 -54.59 -25.89
CA GLN A 479 -2.14 -53.53 -26.12
C GLN A 479 -1.53 -52.15 -25.83
N ILE A 480 -0.79 -52.03 -24.72
CA ILE A 480 -0.10 -50.78 -24.35
C ILE A 480 0.88 -50.34 -25.43
N ARG A 481 1.68 -51.27 -25.96
CA ARG A 481 2.63 -50.98 -27.05
C ARG A 481 1.90 -50.50 -28.31
N GLU A 482 0.81 -51.18 -28.69
CA GLU A 482 0.03 -50.78 -29.85
C GLU A 482 -0.56 -49.37 -29.71
N ILE A 483 -1.02 -49.03 -28.50
CA ILE A 483 -1.50 -47.67 -28.18
C ILE A 483 -0.36 -46.64 -28.31
N GLN A 484 0.84 -46.92 -27.80
CA GLN A 484 2.00 -46.02 -27.91
C GLN A 484 2.39 -45.77 -29.39
N HIS A 485 2.19 -46.75 -30.28
CA HIS A 485 2.51 -46.66 -31.71
C HIS A 485 1.40 -46.03 -32.59
N ILE A 486 0.24 -45.60 -32.03
CA ILE A 486 -0.89 -45.04 -32.81
C ILE A 486 -0.44 -43.96 -33.81
N ASN A 487 0.41 -43.01 -33.39
CA ASN A 487 0.85 -41.91 -34.28
C ASN A 487 1.70 -42.42 -35.45
N GLU A 488 2.51 -43.45 -35.23
CA GLU A 488 3.34 -44.08 -36.25
C GLU A 488 2.46 -44.87 -37.22
N SER A 489 1.55 -45.69 -36.70
CA SER A 489 0.57 -46.44 -37.48
C SER A 489 -0.33 -45.53 -38.33
N LEU A 490 -0.78 -44.39 -37.79
CA LEU A 490 -1.52 -43.37 -38.56
C LEU A 490 -0.71 -42.83 -39.73
N LYS A 491 0.59 -42.57 -39.52
CA LYS A 491 1.51 -42.04 -40.53
C LYS A 491 1.81 -43.09 -41.61
N GLU A 492 2.07 -44.33 -41.20
CA GLU A 492 2.32 -45.46 -42.10
C GLU A 492 1.11 -45.76 -42.99
N ASN A 493 -0.09 -45.72 -42.39
CA ASN A 493 -1.36 -45.93 -43.10
C ASN A 493 -1.85 -44.69 -43.87
N LYS A 494 -1.09 -43.58 -43.88
CA LYS A 494 -1.44 -42.29 -44.52
C LYS A 494 -2.81 -41.74 -44.10
N LEU A 495 -3.22 -42.02 -42.87
CA LEU A 495 -4.48 -41.54 -42.29
C LEU A 495 -4.28 -40.16 -41.64
N LYS A 496 -5.28 -39.29 -41.74
CA LYS A 496 -5.24 -37.98 -41.09
C LYS A 496 -5.57 -38.12 -39.60
N GLY A 497 -4.69 -37.64 -38.73
CA GLY A 497 -4.94 -37.56 -37.30
C GLY A 497 -3.65 -37.58 -36.48
N ASN A 498 -3.80 -37.43 -35.17
CA ASN A 498 -2.79 -37.76 -34.16
C ASN A 498 -3.52 -37.99 -32.82
N THR A 499 -2.80 -38.51 -31.83
CA THR A 499 -3.31 -38.70 -30.47
C THR A 499 -3.56 -37.37 -29.73
N GLY A 500 -3.25 -36.22 -30.33
CA GLY A 500 -3.37 -34.91 -29.70
C GLY A 500 -2.43 -34.68 -28.51
N GLY A 501 -1.57 -35.65 -28.19
CA GLY A 501 -0.76 -35.68 -26.98
C GLY A 501 -1.47 -36.28 -25.76
N VAL A 502 -2.65 -36.88 -25.93
CA VAL A 502 -3.38 -37.57 -24.86
C VAL A 502 -2.69 -38.91 -24.51
N PRO A 503 -2.48 -39.23 -23.23
CA PRO A 503 -1.77 -40.44 -22.79
C PRO A 503 -2.69 -41.67 -22.73
N TYR A 504 -3.19 -42.11 -23.88
CA TYR A 504 -4.19 -43.19 -23.96
C TYR A 504 -3.72 -44.51 -23.32
N GLU A 505 -2.41 -44.78 -23.36
CA GLU A 505 -1.77 -45.95 -22.76
C GLU A 505 -1.95 -45.98 -21.24
N TRP A 506 -1.90 -44.81 -20.59
CA TRP A 506 -2.11 -44.66 -19.16
C TRP A 506 -3.59 -44.79 -18.80
N TYR A 507 -4.50 -44.26 -19.62
CA TYR A 507 -5.95 -44.46 -19.43
C TYR A 507 -6.34 -45.94 -19.52
N TYR A 508 -5.79 -46.66 -20.50
CA TYR A 508 -6.02 -48.09 -20.64
C TYR A 508 -5.46 -48.89 -19.46
N LEU A 509 -4.22 -48.63 -19.06
CA LEU A 509 -3.57 -49.31 -17.93
C LEU A 509 -4.30 -49.04 -16.60
N ALA A 510 -4.71 -47.80 -16.36
CA ALA A 510 -5.49 -47.41 -15.18
C ALA A 510 -6.84 -48.14 -15.11
N ALA A 511 -7.55 -48.22 -16.23
CA ALA A 511 -8.82 -48.95 -16.32
C ALA A 511 -8.64 -50.43 -15.97
N LYS A 512 -7.64 -51.10 -16.58
CA LYS A 512 -7.35 -52.51 -16.27
C LYS A 512 -6.93 -52.73 -14.83
N TYR A 513 -6.18 -51.81 -14.24
CA TYR A 513 -5.86 -51.91 -12.82
C TYR A 513 -7.10 -51.88 -11.92
N LEU A 514 -8.04 -50.96 -12.17
CA LEU A 514 -9.27 -50.84 -11.38
C LEU A 514 -10.26 -51.99 -11.61
N GLU A 515 -10.29 -52.57 -12.82
CA GLU A 515 -11.05 -53.79 -13.11
C GLU A 515 -10.56 -54.99 -12.28
N HIS A 516 -9.25 -55.13 -12.10
CA HIS A 516 -8.64 -56.21 -11.28
C HIS A 516 -8.70 -55.95 -9.77
N HIS A 517 -8.98 -54.71 -9.35
CA HIS A 517 -9.06 -54.33 -7.94
C HIS A 517 -10.39 -53.62 -7.62
N PRO A 518 -11.53 -54.34 -7.75
CA PRO A 518 -12.84 -53.77 -7.45
C PRO A 518 -12.94 -53.46 -5.95
N GLY A 519 -13.07 -52.18 -5.59
CA GLY A 519 -13.18 -51.71 -4.20
C GLY A 519 -12.25 -50.56 -3.80
N ILE A 520 -11.36 -50.11 -4.68
CA ILE A 520 -10.49 -48.95 -4.40
C ILE A 520 -11.33 -47.67 -4.41
N GLU A 521 -11.67 -47.13 -3.23
CA GLU A 521 -12.39 -45.86 -3.13
C GLU A 521 -11.48 -44.65 -3.39
N SER A 522 -10.21 -44.72 -2.97
CA SER A 522 -9.21 -43.68 -3.17
C SER A 522 -7.94 -44.24 -3.81
N VAL A 523 -7.49 -43.62 -4.89
CA VAL A 523 -6.27 -44.04 -5.60
C VAL A 523 -4.97 -43.54 -4.95
N ARG A 524 -5.05 -42.79 -3.84
CA ARG A 524 -3.90 -42.16 -3.19
C ARG A 524 -2.83 -43.18 -2.78
N GLU A 525 -3.23 -44.24 -2.08
CA GLU A 525 -2.30 -45.26 -1.60
C GLU A 525 -1.64 -46.01 -2.77
N THR A 526 -2.44 -46.40 -3.77
CA THR A 526 -1.95 -47.01 -5.01
C THR A 526 -0.90 -46.13 -5.69
N CYS A 527 -1.19 -44.84 -5.90
CA CYS A 527 -0.26 -43.92 -6.54
C CYS A 527 1.00 -43.70 -5.67
N GLN A 528 0.89 -43.68 -4.35
CA GLN A 528 2.04 -43.59 -3.45
C GLN A 528 2.96 -44.81 -3.57
N GLN A 529 2.40 -46.01 -3.69
CA GLN A 529 3.19 -47.23 -3.95
C GLN A 529 3.90 -47.16 -5.31
N VAL A 530 3.24 -46.64 -6.34
CA VAL A 530 3.88 -46.38 -7.65
C VAL A 530 5.03 -45.38 -7.52
N ILE A 531 4.89 -44.31 -6.74
CA ILE A 531 5.98 -43.35 -6.49
C ILE A 531 7.19 -44.04 -5.83
N GLN A 532 6.96 -44.88 -4.81
CA GLN A 532 8.04 -45.62 -4.15
C GLN A 532 8.74 -46.55 -5.14
N TYR A 533 7.98 -47.26 -5.96
CA TYR A 533 8.52 -48.14 -6.99
C TYR A 533 9.35 -47.37 -8.04
N PHE A 534 8.81 -46.26 -8.58
CA PHE A 534 9.55 -45.38 -9.48
C PHE A 534 10.82 -44.81 -8.87
N THR A 535 10.75 -44.37 -7.60
CA THR A 535 11.91 -43.85 -6.87
C THR A 535 13.03 -44.89 -6.80
N GLY A 536 12.70 -46.16 -6.55
CA GLY A 536 13.66 -47.26 -6.55
C GLY A 536 14.32 -47.50 -7.92
N LEU A 537 13.63 -47.21 -9.01
CA LEU A 537 14.15 -47.37 -10.38
C LEU A 537 15.00 -46.17 -10.84
N ILE A 538 14.53 -44.94 -10.62
CA ILE A 538 15.12 -43.74 -11.21
C ILE A 538 16.26 -43.15 -10.38
N SER A 539 16.19 -43.22 -9.05
CA SER A 539 17.20 -42.58 -8.18
C SER A 539 18.62 -43.13 -8.41
N PRO A 540 18.81 -44.46 -8.56
CA PRO A 540 20.13 -45.01 -8.91
C PRO A 540 20.65 -44.54 -10.26
N ILE A 541 19.77 -44.24 -11.22
CA ILE A 541 20.15 -43.71 -12.53
C ILE A 541 20.59 -42.25 -12.39
N ILE A 542 19.77 -41.42 -11.74
CA ILE A 542 20.04 -39.98 -11.58
C ILE A 542 21.33 -39.73 -10.80
N SER A 543 21.61 -40.52 -9.76
CA SER A 543 22.82 -40.39 -8.92
C SER A 543 24.15 -40.54 -9.68
N GLN A 544 24.13 -41.10 -10.90
CA GLN A 544 25.31 -41.24 -11.76
C GLN A 544 25.71 -39.92 -12.44
N TYR A 545 24.88 -38.88 -12.35
CA TYR A 545 25.07 -37.62 -13.05
C TYR A 545 25.06 -36.43 -12.07
N LYS A 546 25.95 -35.47 -12.29
CA LYS A 546 25.94 -34.18 -11.56
C LYS A 546 25.15 -33.15 -12.35
N LEU A 547 23.85 -33.05 -12.07
CA LEU A 547 22.97 -32.09 -12.72
C LEU A 547 23.18 -30.67 -12.14
N PRO A 548 23.17 -29.62 -12.96
CA PRO A 548 23.09 -28.24 -12.47
C PRO A 548 21.81 -28.04 -11.67
N ASP A 549 21.92 -27.36 -10.53
CA ASP A 549 20.81 -27.09 -9.62
C ASP A 549 20.01 -25.83 -9.98
N GLY A 550 20.50 -25.04 -10.94
CA GLY A 550 19.80 -23.89 -11.52
C GLY A 550 19.99 -22.56 -10.78
N TRP A 551 20.89 -22.49 -9.79
CA TRP A 551 21.05 -21.31 -8.92
C TRP A 551 22.33 -20.49 -9.14
N ASP A 552 23.14 -20.82 -10.16
CA ASP A 552 24.45 -20.21 -10.39
C ASP A 552 24.41 -18.68 -10.56
N ASP A 553 23.46 -18.17 -11.35
CA ASP A 553 23.29 -16.73 -11.53
C ASP A 553 22.90 -16.04 -10.22
N LEU A 554 22.07 -16.68 -9.38
CA LEU A 554 21.71 -16.15 -8.07
C LEU A 554 22.93 -16.10 -7.16
N ARG A 555 23.75 -17.15 -7.14
CA ARG A 555 24.99 -17.17 -6.35
C ARG A 555 25.92 -16.03 -6.75
N LEU A 556 26.09 -15.85 -8.06
CA LEU A 556 26.89 -14.76 -8.61
C LEU A 556 26.30 -13.39 -8.25
N TRP A 557 24.98 -13.21 -8.35
CA TRP A 557 24.32 -11.97 -7.97
C TRP A 557 24.53 -11.65 -6.50
N VAL A 558 24.32 -12.60 -5.58
CA VAL A 558 24.56 -12.44 -4.13
C VAL A 558 25.99 -11.96 -3.87
N SER A 559 26.99 -12.60 -4.50
CA SER A 559 28.40 -12.21 -4.32
C SER A 559 28.73 -10.79 -4.81
N ARG A 560 27.90 -10.20 -5.67
CA ARG A 560 28.10 -8.86 -6.22
C ARG A 560 27.35 -7.78 -5.46
N VAL A 561 26.15 -8.09 -4.95
CA VAL A 561 25.29 -7.09 -4.31
C VAL A 561 25.52 -6.96 -2.81
N VAL A 562 26.00 -8.02 -2.15
CA VAL A 562 26.25 -8.02 -0.71
C VAL A 562 27.55 -7.28 -0.41
N MET A 563 27.46 -6.35 0.53
CA MET A 563 28.56 -5.50 0.97
C MET A 563 28.71 -5.62 2.50
N LEU A 564 29.90 -6.04 2.93
CA LEU A 564 30.30 -6.16 4.33
C LEU A 564 31.34 -5.08 4.70
N PRO A 565 31.44 -4.71 5.98
CA PRO A 565 32.40 -3.72 6.47
C PRO A 565 33.84 -4.17 6.23
N ASN A 566 34.72 -3.22 5.93
CA ASN A 566 36.16 -3.42 5.63
C ASN A 566 36.49 -4.27 4.37
N THR A 567 35.51 -4.52 3.50
CA THR A 567 35.79 -5.10 2.17
C THR A 567 36.40 -4.01 1.27
N ASN A 568 37.56 -4.25 0.63
CA ASN A 568 38.30 -3.24 -0.16
C ASN A 568 37.39 -2.48 -1.16
N GLN A 569 37.14 -1.20 -0.90
CA GLN A 569 36.29 -0.35 -1.75
C GLN A 569 36.76 -0.30 -3.21
N GLU A 570 38.07 -0.39 -3.46
CA GLU A 570 38.66 -0.44 -4.81
C GLU A 570 38.25 -1.70 -5.60
N ALA A 571 38.12 -2.85 -4.93
CA ALA A 571 37.67 -4.09 -5.57
C ALA A 571 36.17 -4.03 -5.92
N SER A 572 35.37 -3.36 -5.10
CA SER A 572 33.94 -3.12 -5.37
C SER A 572 33.73 -2.18 -6.56
N ALA A 573 34.47 -1.06 -6.63
CA ALA A 573 34.38 -0.12 -7.75
C ALA A 573 34.75 -0.77 -9.10
N LYS A 574 35.82 -1.59 -9.13
CA LYS A 574 36.20 -2.34 -10.33
C LYS A 574 35.10 -3.34 -10.75
N THR A 575 34.53 -4.06 -9.78
CA THR A 575 33.45 -5.02 -10.03
C THR A 575 32.19 -4.34 -10.57
N GLN A 576 31.85 -3.14 -10.07
CA GLN A 576 30.75 -2.32 -10.59
C GLN A 576 30.99 -1.87 -12.03
N VAL A 577 32.20 -1.38 -12.34
CA VAL A 577 32.57 -0.99 -13.72
C VAL A 577 32.48 -2.19 -14.66
N ASP A 578 33.04 -3.33 -14.27
CA ASP A 578 33.00 -4.56 -15.08
C ASP A 578 31.55 -5.03 -15.30
N THR A 579 30.70 -4.93 -14.27
CA THR A 579 29.28 -5.25 -14.36
C THR A 579 28.55 -4.31 -15.32
N PHE A 580 28.75 -3.00 -15.19
CA PHE A 580 28.16 -1.99 -16.09
C PHE A 580 28.59 -2.22 -17.55
N LEU A 581 29.87 -2.49 -17.79
CA LEU A 581 30.38 -2.77 -19.13
C LEU A 581 29.74 -4.04 -19.71
N ALA A 582 29.54 -5.09 -18.91
CA ALA A 582 28.83 -6.29 -19.33
C ALA A 582 27.37 -6.00 -19.69
N GLU A 583 26.66 -5.21 -18.88
CA GLU A 583 25.28 -4.79 -19.14
C GLU A 583 25.17 -3.97 -20.43
N LEU A 584 26.05 -2.98 -20.61
CA LEU A 584 26.10 -2.13 -21.80
C LEU A 584 26.43 -2.96 -23.06
N ASN A 585 27.36 -3.90 -22.96
CA ASN A 585 27.69 -4.80 -24.07
C ASN A 585 26.51 -5.69 -24.46
N ASN A 586 25.79 -6.26 -23.49
CA ASN A 586 24.59 -7.06 -23.74
C ASN A 586 23.47 -6.22 -24.35
N TYR A 587 23.27 -4.97 -23.88
CA TYR A 587 22.32 -4.03 -24.47
C TYR A 587 22.64 -3.77 -25.95
N ASN A 588 23.90 -3.43 -26.25
CA ASN A 588 24.35 -3.19 -27.61
C ASN A 588 24.20 -4.43 -28.50
N ALA A 589 24.50 -5.62 -27.98
CA ALA A 589 24.34 -6.88 -28.71
C ALA A 589 22.86 -7.21 -29.00
N ALA A 590 21.95 -6.92 -28.06
CA ALA A 590 20.51 -7.14 -28.23
C ALA A 590 19.88 -6.24 -29.32
N LYS A 591 20.50 -5.08 -29.61
CA LYS A 591 20.07 -4.15 -30.66
C LYS A 591 20.67 -4.42 -32.04
N LYS A 592 21.57 -5.40 -32.20
CA LYS A 592 22.13 -5.77 -33.51
C LYS A 592 21.10 -6.53 -34.38
N PRO A 593 20.96 -6.20 -35.68
CA PRO A 593 20.17 -7.00 -36.62
C PRO A 593 20.89 -8.30 -37.01
N GLY A 594 20.16 -9.40 -37.17
CA GLY A 594 20.69 -10.66 -37.76
C GLY A 594 21.28 -11.67 -36.77
N ARG A 595 22.22 -12.51 -37.26
CA ARG A 595 22.86 -13.62 -36.52
C ARG A 595 23.80 -13.06 -35.45
N GLY A 596 23.70 -13.56 -34.22
CA GLY A 596 24.48 -13.06 -33.06
C GLY A 596 23.70 -12.16 -32.10
N LYS A 597 22.38 -12.03 -32.29
CA LYS A 597 21.48 -11.32 -31.38
C LYS A 597 21.40 -12.02 -30.03
N GLN A 598 21.69 -11.28 -28.96
CA GLN A 598 21.47 -11.74 -27.58
C GLN A 598 20.08 -11.32 -27.08
N LEU A 599 19.51 -12.12 -26.19
CA LEU A 599 18.28 -11.78 -25.49
C LEU A 599 18.62 -10.80 -24.35
N ILE A 600 17.79 -9.78 -24.15
CA ILE A 600 17.88 -8.85 -23.03
C ILE A 600 16.61 -8.94 -22.20
N CYS A 601 16.73 -8.81 -20.88
CA CYS A 601 15.59 -8.78 -20.00
C CYS A 601 14.68 -7.56 -20.31
N SER A 602 13.38 -7.81 -20.38
CA SER A 602 12.34 -6.80 -20.56
C SER A 602 12.22 -5.90 -19.33
N ILE A 603 12.55 -6.42 -18.15
CA ILE A 603 12.40 -5.78 -16.85
C ILE A 603 13.70 -5.07 -16.45
N SER A 604 14.78 -5.81 -16.22
CA SER A 604 16.11 -5.27 -15.91
C SER A 604 16.98 -5.10 -17.16
N HIS A 605 18.18 -4.52 -17.00
CA HIS A 605 19.25 -4.52 -18.03
C HIS A 605 20.39 -5.50 -17.66
N SER A 606 20.13 -6.35 -16.67
CA SER A 606 21.14 -7.17 -16.02
C SER A 606 21.80 -8.17 -16.95
N ALA A 607 23.10 -8.42 -16.76
CA ALA A 607 23.90 -9.30 -17.60
C ALA A 607 23.75 -10.83 -17.34
N TYR A 608 22.79 -11.24 -16.51
CA TYR A 608 22.51 -12.64 -16.17
C TYR A 608 21.83 -13.40 -17.32
N THR A 609 21.72 -14.72 -17.20
CA THR A 609 21.07 -15.58 -18.19
C THR A 609 19.66 -15.11 -18.49
N VAL A 610 19.31 -14.97 -19.77
CA VAL A 610 18.00 -14.49 -20.22
C VAL A 610 17.29 -15.58 -20.99
N THR A 611 16.05 -15.86 -20.59
CA THR A 611 15.16 -16.84 -21.24
C THR A 611 13.87 -16.19 -21.71
N GLU A 612 13.16 -16.83 -22.63
CA GLU A 612 11.81 -16.41 -23.02
C GLU A 612 10.83 -16.65 -21.87
N GLN A 613 9.95 -15.68 -21.63
CA GLN A 613 8.96 -15.72 -20.57
C GLN A 613 7.85 -16.74 -20.90
N MET A 614 7.60 -17.68 -19.99
CA MET A 614 6.50 -18.65 -20.09
C MET A 614 5.37 -18.26 -19.15
N GLU A 615 4.11 -18.31 -19.63
CA GLU A 615 2.93 -17.83 -18.89
C GLU A 615 2.73 -18.51 -17.53
N SER A 616 3.13 -19.78 -17.37
CA SER A 616 3.04 -20.52 -16.10
C SER A 616 4.09 -20.10 -15.06
N ALA A 617 5.17 -19.44 -15.48
CA ALA A 617 6.34 -19.15 -14.65
C ALA A 617 6.37 -17.71 -14.11
N VAL A 618 5.34 -16.90 -14.41
CA VAL A 618 5.32 -15.46 -14.18
C VAL A 618 3.93 -14.96 -13.82
N LEU A 619 3.89 -13.87 -13.06
CA LEU A 619 2.63 -13.23 -12.64
C LEU A 619 1.86 -12.61 -13.80
N PHE A 620 2.53 -11.99 -14.79
CA PHE A 620 1.88 -11.24 -15.87
C PHE A 620 2.04 -11.89 -17.25
N THR A 621 1.21 -11.53 -18.23
CA THR A 621 1.28 -12.16 -19.56
C THR A 621 2.58 -11.82 -20.28
N PRO A 622 3.08 -12.73 -21.13
CA PRO A 622 4.14 -12.41 -22.07
C PRO A 622 3.57 -11.51 -23.19
N GLN A 623 3.36 -10.22 -22.96
CA GLN A 623 2.84 -9.27 -23.96
C GLN A 623 3.91 -8.38 -24.64
N VAL A 624 3.59 -7.94 -25.86
CA VAL A 624 4.51 -7.69 -27.00
C VAL A 624 5.23 -6.33 -27.01
N TYR A 625 4.87 -5.38 -26.14
CA TYR A 625 5.44 -4.04 -26.21
C TYR A 625 6.46 -3.79 -25.12
N THR A 626 7.75 -3.90 -25.49
CA THR A 626 8.85 -3.36 -24.70
C THR A 626 9.80 -2.62 -25.65
N ASN A 627 10.21 -1.41 -25.30
CA ASN A 627 11.21 -0.64 -26.08
C ASN A 627 12.58 -1.36 -26.17
N LYS A 628 12.73 -2.47 -25.44
CA LYS A 628 13.94 -3.30 -25.41
C LYS A 628 14.00 -4.31 -26.55
N GLN A 629 12.86 -4.76 -27.07
CA GLN A 629 12.84 -5.60 -28.27
C GLN A 629 12.91 -4.75 -29.56
N MET A 630 13.24 -5.39 -30.69
CA MET A 630 13.20 -4.72 -32.00
C MET A 630 11.74 -4.53 -32.43
N LEU A 631 11.42 -3.33 -32.93
CA LEU A 631 10.13 -3.04 -33.55
C LEU A 631 9.93 -3.94 -34.79
N GLY A 632 8.76 -4.58 -34.91
CA GLY A 632 8.39 -5.41 -36.07
C GLY A 632 8.84 -6.87 -36.06
N GLY A 633 9.36 -7.39 -34.93
CA GLY A 633 9.72 -8.82 -34.81
C GLY A 633 8.50 -9.76 -34.74
N SER A 634 8.63 -10.97 -35.31
CA SER A 634 7.58 -12.01 -35.30
C SER A 634 7.43 -12.75 -33.96
N ASN A 635 8.36 -12.56 -33.02
CA ASN A 635 8.39 -13.27 -31.74
C ASN A 635 7.75 -12.40 -30.64
N ALA A 636 6.58 -12.82 -30.16
CA ALA A 636 5.70 -12.02 -29.28
C ALA A 636 5.98 -12.16 -27.78
N LYS A 637 7.01 -12.93 -27.38
CA LYS A 637 7.30 -13.21 -25.97
C LYS A 637 8.33 -12.25 -25.40
N ARG A 638 8.08 -11.75 -24.18
CA ARG A 638 9.06 -11.03 -23.37
C ARG A 638 10.21 -11.94 -22.96
N ASN A 639 11.34 -11.33 -22.64
CA ASN A 639 12.52 -12.01 -22.16
C ASN A 639 12.75 -11.62 -20.70
N ILE A 640 13.16 -12.56 -19.86
CA ILE A 640 13.39 -12.30 -18.44
C ILE A 640 14.77 -12.81 -18.02
N SER A 641 15.50 -12.02 -17.24
CA SER A 641 16.75 -12.50 -16.63
C SER A 641 16.44 -13.48 -15.52
N SER A 642 17.34 -14.41 -15.24
CA SER A 642 17.23 -15.37 -14.14
C SER A 642 16.92 -14.70 -12.81
N ILE A 643 17.57 -13.58 -12.47
CA ILE A 643 17.31 -12.84 -11.21
C ILE A 643 15.90 -12.22 -11.18
N ALA A 644 15.46 -11.58 -12.26
CA ALA A 644 14.10 -11.05 -12.32
C ALA A 644 13.05 -12.19 -12.32
N GLY A 645 13.38 -13.32 -12.95
CA GLY A 645 12.58 -14.54 -12.92
C GLY A 645 12.46 -15.11 -11.51
N VAL A 646 13.55 -15.16 -10.74
CA VAL A 646 13.55 -15.57 -9.34
C VAL A 646 12.68 -14.66 -8.49
N GLU A 647 12.79 -13.33 -8.61
CA GLU A 647 11.94 -12.39 -7.87
C GLU A 647 10.44 -12.60 -8.20
N MET A 648 10.11 -12.74 -9.49
CA MET A 648 8.73 -12.98 -9.91
C MET A 648 8.17 -14.32 -9.42
N MET A 649 8.99 -15.37 -9.48
CA MET A 649 8.66 -16.69 -8.94
C MET A 649 8.44 -16.61 -7.43
N LEU A 650 9.33 -15.94 -6.68
CA LEU A 650 9.18 -15.75 -5.24
C LEU A 650 7.87 -15.04 -4.90
N ARG A 651 7.48 -14.00 -5.66
CA ARG A 651 6.15 -13.36 -5.48
C ARG A 651 5.00 -14.31 -5.77
N GLN A 652 5.09 -15.10 -6.85
CA GLN A 652 4.06 -16.08 -7.17
C GLN A 652 3.89 -17.14 -6.07
N ILE A 653 4.99 -17.55 -5.42
CA ILE A 653 4.98 -18.59 -4.39
C ILE A 653 4.60 -18.02 -3.01
N LEU A 654 5.26 -16.93 -2.62
CA LEU A 654 5.19 -16.38 -1.25
C LEU A 654 4.13 -15.29 -1.10
N MET A 655 3.65 -14.67 -2.19
CA MET A 655 2.64 -13.60 -2.09
C MET A 655 1.29 -13.95 -2.71
N ASN A 656 1.26 -14.79 -3.73
CA ASN A 656 0.01 -15.10 -4.42
C ASN A 656 -0.88 -15.99 -3.57
N GLN A 657 -1.88 -15.38 -2.94
CA GLN A 657 -2.97 -16.09 -2.27
C GLN A 657 -4.02 -16.59 -3.28
N THR A 658 -3.98 -16.10 -4.52
CA THR A 658 -4.86 -16.55 -5.60
C THR A 658 -4.14 -17.53 -6.54
N GLN A 659 -4.89 -18.30 -7.34
CA GLN A 659 -4.32 -19.07 -8.46
C GLN A 659 -4.27 -18.23 -9.75
N ALA A 660 -4.43 -16.90 -9.67
CA ALA A 660 -4.41 -16.02 -10.83
C ALA A 660 -2.96 -15.75 -11.27
N VAL A 661 -2.67 -16.07 -12.53
CA VAL A 661 -1.39 -15.84 -13.22
C VAL A 661 -1.66 -15.41 -14.65
N GLY A 662 -0.65 -14.86 -15.33
CA GLY A 662 -0.74 -14.42 -16.71
C GLY A 662 -1.87 -13.41 -16.90
N LYS A 663 -2.78 -13.70 -17.84
CA LYS A 663 -3.86 -12.77 -18.23
C LYS A 663 -4.80 -12.46 -17.07
N ARG A 664 -5.10 -13.45 -16.24
CA ARG A 664 -6.01 -13.27 -15.10
C ARG A 664 -5.44 -12.32 -14.05
N PHE A 665 -4.12 -12.29 -13.87
CA PHE A 665 -3.48 -11.38 -12.94
C PHE A 665 -3.38 -9.96 -13.51
N GLU A 666 -3.03 -9.82 -14.80
CA GLU A 666 -3.00 -8.52 -15.49
C GLU A 666 -4.37 -7.86 -15.58
N ASP A 667 -5.40 -8.62 -15.96
CA ASP A 667 -6.79 -8.15 -15.96
C ASP A 667 -7.24 -7.74 -14.55
N GLY A 668 -6.58 -8.29 -13.53
CA GLY A 668 -6.73 -7.92 -12.13
C GLY A 668 -6.14 -6.57 -11.75
N LYS A 669 -5.42 -5.84 -12.61
CA LYS A 669 -4.95 -4.44 -12.42
C LYS A 669 -4.53 -4.08 -10.99
N TYR A 670 -3.69 -4.92 -10.37
CA TYR A 670 -3.21 -4.68 -9.02
C TYR A 670 -2.41 -3.37 -8.94
N ARG A 671 -2.47 -2.70 -7.78
CA ARG A 671 -1.57 -1.58 -7.45
C ARG A 671 -0.73 -1.94 -6.25
N TYR A 672 0.58 -1.75 -6.40
CA TYR A 672 1.55 -2.05 -5.35
C TYR A 672 1.69 -0.85 -4.43
N LEU A 673 1.58 -1.10 -3.13
CA LEU A 673 1.91 -0.19 -2.06
C LEU A 673 3.24 -0.65 -1.47
N TYR A 674 4.24 0.20 -1.55
CA TYR A 674 5.55 -0.01 -0.95
C TYR A 674 5.66 0.82 0.32
N PHE A 675 6.04 0.19 1.43
CA PHE A 675 6.23 0.83 2.72
C PHE A 675 7.73 0.91 3.01
N TYR A 676 8.27 2.13 2.88
CA TYR A 676 9.64 2.41 3.24
C TYR A 676 9.67 2.91 4.69
N PRO A 677 10.59 2.42 5.53
CA PRO A 677 10.78 3.00 6.84
C PRO A 677 11.18 4.46 6.71
N THR A 678 10.77 5.25 7.69
CA THR A 678 11.24 6.60 7.88
C THR A 678 12.65 6.52 8.48
N TYR A 679 13.63 6.23 7.61
CA TYR A 679 15.02 5.82 7.84
C TYR A 679 15.22 4.33 8.14
N TYR A 680 14.69 3.80 9.24
CA TYR A 680 14.83 2.37 9.59
C TYR A 680 13.71 1.89 10.52
N PHE A 681 13.59 0.58 10.69
CA PHE A 681 12.77 -0.05 11.73
C PHE A 681 13.64 -0.55 12.89
N THR A 682 13.13 -0.47 14.11
CA THR A 682 13.66 -1.15 15.30
C THR A 682 12.97 -2.51 15.46
N PRO A 683 13.44 -3.43 16.33
CA PRO A 683 12.76 -4.71 16.55
C PRO A 683 11.29 -4.54 16.98
N GLU A 684 10.99 -3.54 17.82
CA GLU A 684 9.64 -3.18 18.26
C GLU A 684 8.78 -2.71 17.09
N THR A 685 9.23 -1.71 16.32
CA THR A 685 8.45 -1.18 15.20
C THR A 685 8.30 -2.20 14.08
N ASN A 686 9.27 -3.10 13.90
CA ASN A 686 9.21 -4.19 12.92
C ASN A 686 8.12 -5.20 13.29
N LYS A 687 8.09 -5.65 14.56
CA LYS A 687 7.03 -6.53 15.07
C LYS A 687 5.65 -5.88 14.99
N PHE A 688 5.54 -4.61 15.35
CA PHE A 688 4.31 -3.81 15.20
C PHE A 688 3.84 -3.81 13.74
N LEU A 689 4.73 -3.41 12.81
CA LEU A 689 4.39 -3.29 11.41
C LEU A 689 4.07 -4.65 10.78
N GLN A 690 4.75 -5.74 11.18
CA GLN A 690 4.43 -7.09 10.71
C GLN A 690 3.02 -7.52 11.12
N LYS A 691 2.63 -7.29 12.38
CA LYS A 691 1.26 -7.56 12.84
C LYS A 691 0.23 -6.72 12.08
N ALA A 692 0.45 -5.40 11.99
CA ALA A 692 -0.44 -4.50 11.27
C ALA A 692 -0.56 -4.89 9.79
N TYR A 693 0.57 -5.11 9.12
CA TYR A 693 0.66 -5.53 7.72
C TYR A 693 -0.13 -6.82 7.44
N ASN A 694 0.02 -7.82 8.30
CA ASN A 694 -0.71 -9.08 8.17
C ASN A 694 -2.22 -8.85 8.30
N GLY A 695 -2.66 -7.95 9.18
CA GLY A 695 -4.08 -7.64 9.39
C GLY A 695 -4.74 -6.73 8.34
N ILE A 696 -4.01 -6.03 7.46
CA ILE A 696 -4.64 -5.11 6.48
C ILE A 696 -5.64 -5.83 5.57
N ALA A 697 -6.94 -5.71 5.79
CA ALA A 697 -7.96 -6.47 5.08
C ALA A 697 -8.73 -5.62 4.07
N GLN A 698 -8.85 -4.31 4.32
CA GLN A 698 -9.70 -3.44 3.53
C GLN A 698 -9.07 -3.14 2.17
N THR A 699 -9.73 -3.58 1.10
CA THR A 699 -9.28 -3.40 -0.29
C THR A 699 -10.05 -2.33 -1.04
N ARG A 700 -11.12 -1.79 -0.43
CA ARG A 700 -12.02 -0.83 -1.07
C ARG A 700 -12.30 0.34 -0.15
N PHE A 701 -12.43 1.52 -0.74
CA PHE A 701 -13.06 2.63 -0.05
C PHE A 701 -14.57 2.44 -0.18
N ASP A 702 -15.24 2.02 0.88
CA ASP A 702 -16.67 1.71 0.88
C ASP A 702 -17.45 2.61 1.85
N THR A 703 -18.74 2.34 1.98
CA THR A 703 -19.62 3.10 2.87
C THR A 703 -19.20 3.01 4.34
N SER A 704 -18.53 1.94 4.78
CA SER A 704 -18.06 1.84 6.17
C SER A 704 -16.94 2.86 6.45
N VAL A 705 -15.97 2.94 5.55
CA VAL A 705 -14.88 3.94 5.64
C VAL A 705 -15.45 5.35 5.51
N ARG A 706 -16.40 5.58 4.59
CA ARG A 706 -17.11 6.87 4.47
C ARG A 706 -17.80 7.25 5.78
N ASN A 707 -18.55 6.33 6.39
CA ASN A 707 -19.37 6.60 7.56
C ASN A 707 -18.54 6.83 8.83
N HIS A 708 -17.28 6.38 8.85
CA HIS A 708 -16.33 6.76 9.88
C HIS A 708 -16.09 8.28 9.88
N PHE A 709 -15.90 8.88 8.70
CA PHE A 709 -15.64 10.32 8.59
C PHE A 709 -16.91 11.17 8.55
N ILE A 710 -18.05 10.59 8.20
CA ILE A 710 -19.34 11.29 8.05
C ILE A 710 -20.39 10.58 8.89
N SER A 711 -20.80 11.23 9.98
CA SER A 711 -21.78 10.67 10.92
C SER A 711 -23.17 10.48 10.29
N LYS A 712 -24.04 9.76 11.01
CA LYS A 712 -25.46 9.62 10.61
C LYS A 712 -26.18 10.98 10.52
N ASP A 713 -25.78 11.92 11.36
CA ASP A 713 -26.27 13.31 11.37
C ASP A 713 -25.63 14.18 10.28
N LEU A 714 -24.88 13.56 9.35
CA LEU A 714 -24.20 14.20 8.22
C LEU A 714 -23.18 15.26 8.64
N GLN A 715 -22.55 15.09 9.80
CA GLN A 715 -21.42 15.90 10.24
C GLN A 715 -20.11 15.23 9.80
N ALA A 716 -19.23 15.98 9.16
CA ALA A 716 -17.91 15.48 8.81
C ALA A 716 -16.90 15.77 9.92
N ASN A 717 -16.14 14.76 10.33
CA ASN A 717 -14.94 14.92 11.13
C ASN A 717 -13.73 14.47 10.31
N LEU A 718 -12.94 15.44 9.85
CA LEU A 718 -11.70 15.25 9.09
C LEU A 718 -10.48 15.69 9.91
N GLU A 719 -10.57 15.61 11.23
CA GLU A 719 -9.48 15.94 12.16
C GLU A 719 -8.46 14.80 12.24
N ARG A 720 -7.29 15.09 12.81
CA ARG A 720 -6.14 14.17 12.85
C ARG A 720 -6.50 12.87 13.58
N GLU A 721 -7.23 13.00 14.68
CA GLU A 721 -7.67 11.91 15.56
C GLU A 721 -8.57 10.93 14.81
N LYS A 722 -9.51 11.43 13.99
CA LYS A 722 -10.42 10.57 13.23
C LYS A 722 -9.69 9.81 12.13
N TYR A 723 -8.63 10.38 11.57
CA TYR A 723 -7.74 9.66 10.64
C TYR A 723 -6.88 8.58 11.31
N GLN A 724 -6.59 8.67 12.62
CA GLN A 724 -5.92 7.58 13.35
C GLN A 724 -6.89 6.43 13.61
N SER A 725 -8.08 6.72 14.12
CA SER A 725 -9.05 5.71 14.54
C SER A 725 -9.70 4.95 13.38
N VAL A 726 -9.39 5.28 12.13
CA VAL A 726 -9.84 4.51 10.97
C VAL A 726 -9.11 3.17 10.86
N ASP A 727 -8.01 2.98 11.61
CA ASP A 727 -7.22 1.75 11.66
C ASP A 727 -8.08 0.50 11.95
N ALA A 728 -9.08 0.61 12.83
CA ALA A 728 -10.03 -0.44 13.15
C ALA A 728 -10.88 -0.92 11.95
N PHE A 729 -11.02 -0.11 10.90
CA PHE A 729 -11.70 -0.49 9.65
C PHE A 729 -10.73 -1.06 8.61
N LEU A 730 -9.44 -0.74 8.72
CA LEU A 730 -8.42 -1.13 7.76
C LEU A 730 -7.76 -2.46 8.11
N ILE A 731 -7.58 -2.72 9.42
CA ILE A 731 -6.82 -3.83 9.95
C ILE A 731 -7.76 -4.77 10.73
N ASP A 732 -7.84 -6.03 10.28
CA ASP A 732 -8.51 -7.13 10.96
C ASP A 732 -7.46 -8.04 11.62
N GLU A 733 -7.40 -8.03 12.95
CA GLU A 733 -6.47 -8.86 13.73
C GLU A 733 -6.69 -10.37 13.51
N ASN A 734 -7.93 -10.77 13.19
CA ASN A 734 -8.32 -12.16 13.03
C ASN A 734 -8.52 -12.52 11.55
N LEU A 735 -7.84 -11.80 10.65
CA LEU A 735 -7.97 -12.01 9.20
C LEU A 735 -7.62 -13.45 8.82
N GLU A 736 -8.65 -14.22 8.48
CA GLU A 736 -8.47 -15.56 7.94
C GLU A 736 -7.80 -15.48 6.57
N ARG A 737 -6.73 -16.26 6.36
CA ARG A 737 -5.98 -16.29 5.10
C ARG A 737 -6.82 -16.60 3.85
N GLU A 738 -7.94 -17.29 3.99
CA GLU A 738 -8.85 -17.59 2.87
C GLU A 738 -9.73 -16.39 2.47
N LYS A 739 -9.92 -15.43 3.38
CA LYS A 739 -10.70 -14.21 3.18
C LYS A 739 -9.85 -13.03 2.75
N ASP A 740 -8.54 -13.08 3.00
CA ASP A 740 -7.58 -12.09 2.52
C ASP A 740 -7.51 -12.13 0.99
N ARG A 741 -7.76 -10.97 0.37
CA ARG A 741 -7.68 -10.79 -1.08
C ARG A 741 -6.44 -10.02 -1.49
N THR A 742 -5.67 -9.54 -0.53
CA THR A 742 -4.47 -8.75 -0.77
C THR A 742 -3.31 -9.65 -1.16
N PHE A 743 -2.42 -9.10 -1.97
CA PHE A 743 -1.21 -9.77 -2.40
C PHE A 743 -0.06 -9.36 -1.47
N LYS A 744 0.07 -10.06 -0.34
CA LYS A 744 1.05 -9.79 0.72
C LYS A 744 2.09 -10.89 0.83
N LEU A 745 3.28 -10.54 1.30
CA LEU A 745 4.37 -11.46 1.59
C LEU A 745 4.01 -12.38 2.77
N SER A 746 3.89 -13.67 2.47
CA SER A 746 3.86 -14.74 3.47
C SER A 746 5.30 -15.10 3.82
N TYR A 747 5.71 -14.69 5.02
CA TYR A 747 7.03 -14.97 5.59
C TYR A 747 6.87 -15.56 7.00
N PRO A 748 7.84 -16.32 7.52
CA PRO A 748 7.81 -16.81 8.90
C PRO A 748 7.73 -15.67 9.91
N ASP A 749 6.90 -15.83 10.95
CA ASP A 749 6.66 -14.80 11.96
C ASP A 749 7.86 -14.57 12.90
N ASP A 750 8.79 -15.52 12.96
CA ASP A 750 10.04 -15.44 13.73
C ASP A 750 11.17 -14.72 12.98
N GLN A 751 10.98 -14.42 11.69
CA GLN A 751 11.98 -13.73 10.87
C GLN A 751 11.54 -12.29 10.55
N PRO A 752 12.39 -11.29 10.77
CA PRO A 752 12.04 -9.90 10.51
C PRO A 752 11.94 -9.61 9.00
N LEU A 753 11.00 -8.74 8.65
CA LEU A 753 10.90 -8.19 7.30
C LEU A 753 11.63 -6.85 7.23
N THR A 754 12.65 -6.76 6.39
CA THR A 754 13.40 -5.50 6.19
C THR A 754 12.67 -4.51 5.26
N PHE A 755 11.78 -5.00 4.43
CA PHE A 755 11.03 -4.21 3.46
C PHE A 755 9.62 -4.75 3.27
N TYR A 756 8.61 -3.90 3.44
CA TYR A 756 7.20 -4.28 3.38
C TYR A 756 6.56 -3.72 2.11
N PHE A 757 5.76 -4.55 1.44
CA PHE A 757 4.96 -4.11 0.31
C PHE A 757 3.81 -5.07 0.07
N MET A 758 2.72 -4.58 -0.52
CA MET A 758 1.55 -5.37 -0.84
C MET A 758 0.96 -4.93 -2.18
N ALA A 759 0.20 -5.79 -2.84
CA ALA A 759 -0.61 -5.39 -3.99
C ALA A 759 -2.10 -5.51 -3.66
N LEU A 760 -2.88 -4.48 -4.01
CA LEU A 760 -4.32 -4.45 -3.80
C LEU A 760 -5.04 -4.82 -5.10
N PRO A 761 -5.91 -5.85 -5.11
CA PRO A 761 -6.80 -6.06 -6.24
C PRO A 761 -7.86 -4.95 -6.24
N PRO A 762 -8.26 -4.46 -7.42
CA PRO A 762 -9.43 -3.65 -7.55
C PRO A 762 -10.70 -4.50 -7.41
N GLY A 763 -11.86 -3.87 -7.61
CA GLY A 763 -13.11 -4.59 -7.79
C GLY A 763 -13.09 -5.53 -9.00
N ARG A 764 -14.22 -6.20 -9.24
CA ARG A 764 -14.39 -7.04 -10.43
C ARG A 764 -14.49 -6.14 -11.67
N ASP A 765 -13.78 -6.50 -12.74
CA ASP A 765 -13.81 -5.83 -14.06
C ASP A 765 -13.48 -4.33 -14.02
N SER A 766 -12.56 -3.94 -13.12
CA SER A 766 -12.30 -2.54 -12.82
C SER A 766 -11.60 -1.75 -13.91
N THR A 767 -11.95 -0.46 -14.05
CA THR A 767 -11.19 0.46 -14.89
C THR A 767 -9.84 0.82 -14.25
N ASP A 768 -8.96 1.45 -15.02
CA ASP A 768 -7.65 1.85 -14.53
C ASP A 768 -7.76 2.83 -13.33
N THR A 769 -8.60 3.87 -13.47
CA THR A 769 -8.89 4.82 -12.38
C THR A 769 -9.44 4.13 -11.13
N GLU A 770 -10.33 3.14 -11.29
CA GLU A 770 -10.92 2.43 -10.14
C GLU A 770 -9.86 1.69 -9.32
N SER A 771 -8.86 1.11 -10.00
CA SER A 771 -7.80 0.38 -9.32
C SER A 771 -6.90 1.24 -8.46
N TRP A 772 -6.91 2.56 -8.65
CA TRP A 772 -6.14 3.52 -7.87
C TRP A 772 -6.92 4.15 -6.70
N ILE A 773 -8.24 3.93 -6.58
CA ILE A 773 -9.10 4.59 -5.55
C ILE A 773 -8.60 4.30 -4.13
N MET A 774 -8.64 3.04 -3.70
CA MET A 774 -8.20 2.65 -2.36
C MET A 774 -6.68 2.82 -2.19
N PRO A 775 -5.82 2.39 -3.14
CA PRO A 775 -4.38 2.60 -3.04
C PRO A 775 -3.97 4.05 -2.81
N SER A 776 -4.55 5.01 -3.54
CA SER A 776 -4.18 6.42 -3.40
C SER A 776 -4.60 6.99 -2.05
N TRP A 777 -5.76 6.59 -1.53
CA TRP A 777 -6.21 7.04 -0.21
C TRP A 777 -5.35 6.42 0.90
N LEU A 778 -5.05 5.12 0.81
CA LEU A 778 -4.13 4.44 1.74
C LEU A 778 -2.71 5.02 1.70
N ALA A 779 -2.25 5.50 0.54
CA ALA A 779 -0.96 6.18 0.42
C ALA A 779 -0.85 7.35 1.39
N PHE A 780 -1.93 8.13 1.55
CA PHE A 780 -1.98 9.27 2.45
C PHE A 780 -2.33 8.89 3.89
N ALA A 781 -3.16 7.85 4.09
CA ALA A 781 -3.58 7.42 5.42
C ALA A 781 -2.50 6.64 6.19
N PHE A 782 -1.76 5.74 5.53
CA PHE A 782 -0.77 4.91 6.23
C PHE A 782 0.43 5.66 6.83
N PRO A 783 0.93 6.77 6.28
CA PRO A 783 1.89 7.61 6.99
C PRO A 783 1.37 8.14 8.32
N MET A 784 0.06 8.33 8.47
CA MET A 784 -0.55 8.80 9.73
C MET A 784 -0.81 7.68 10.74
N ILE A 785 -0.99 6.43 10.27
CA ILE A 785 -1.39 5.27 11.08
C ILE A 785 -0.19 4.37 11.42
N LEU A 786 0.67 4.12 10.44
CA LEU A 786 1.79 3.18 10.50
C LEU A 786 3.15 3.89 10.58
N ASP A 787 3.18 5.21 10.38
CA ASP A 787 4.38 6.05 10.45
C ASP A 787 5.49 5.64 9.43
N VAL A 788 5.05 5.19 8.26
CA VAL A 788 5.90 4.79 7.12
C VAL A 788 5.79 5.77 5.97
N LYS A 789 6.82 5.80 5.12
CA LYS A 789 6.73 6.43 3.80
C LYS A 789 6.06 5.47 2.82
N THR A 790 5.18 5.98 1.96
CA THR A 790 4.38 5.18 1.04
C THR A 790 4.64 5.53 -0.42
N VAL A 791 4.76 4.50 -1.25
CA VAL A 791 4.81 4.66 -2.70
C VAL A 791 3.76 3.76 -3.32
N VAL A 792 2.88 4.32 -4.15
CA VAL A 792 1.91 3.55 -4.93
C VAL A 792 2.37 3.49 -6.36
N SER A 793 2.49 2.30 -6.93
CA SER A 793 2.91 2.12 -8.32
C SER A 793 2.20 0.92 -8.98
N GLU A 794 2.11 0.97 -10.30
CA GLU A 794 1.77 -0.20 -11.14
C GLU A 794 2.96 -1.15 -11.28
N SER A 795 4.18 -0.65 -11.07
CA SER A 795 5.39 -1.45 -11.15
C SER A 795 5.43 -2.49 -10.04
N PRO A 796 5.66 -3.77 -10.35
CA PRO A 796 5.95 -4.80 -9.35
C PRO A 796 7.37 -4.68 -8.79
N ILE A 797 8.21 -3.77 -9.28
CA ILE A 797 9.54 -3.51 -8.72
C ILE A 797 9.50 -2.24 -7.88
N PRO A 798 10.08 -2.25 -6.67
CA PRO A 798 10.21 -1.05 -5.84
C PRO A 798 10.89 0.10 -6.61
N PRO A 799 10.31 1.31 -6.63
CA PRO A 799 10.92 2.46 -7.33
C PRO A 799 12.20 3.00 -6.69
N PHE A 800 12.42 2.74 -5.40
CA PHE A 800 13.57 3.23 -4.63
C PHE A 800 14.23 2.08 -3.89
N ASN A 801 15.52 2.23 -3.59
CA ASN A 801 16.19 1.27 -2.71
C ASN A 801 15.85 1.54 -1.24
N ASP A 802 15.80 2.82 -0.85
CA ASP A 802 15.62 3.26 0.53
C ASP A 802 14.66 4.45 0.64
N GLY A 803 14.00 4.61 1.80
CA GLY A 803 13.13 5.75 2.10
C GLY A 803 13.85 7.09 2.20
N ALA A 804 15.18 7.08 2.32
CA ALA A 804 16.03 8.27 2.28
C ALA A 804 16.37 8.75 0.85
N GLU A 805 16.10 7.95 -0.21
CA GLU A 805 16.37 8.35 -1.60
C GLU A 805 15.38 9.39 -2.13
N PHE A 806 14.26 9.60 -1.44
CA PHE A 806 13.30 10.64 -1.74
C PHE A 806 12.92 11.40 -0.47
N GLU A 807 12.61 12.67 -0.67
CA GLU A 807 12.54 13.61 0.44
C GLU A 807 11.14 13.57 1.07
N GLU A 808 10.14 13.35 0.24
CA GLU A 808 8.72 13.31 0.59
C GLU A 808 8.34 12.05 1.36
N SER A 809 7.10 12.00 1.85
CA SER A 809 6.54 10.82 2.53
C SER A 809 5.61 9.99 1.63
N VAL A 810 4.96 10.62 0.65
CA VAL A 810 4.04 9.94 -0.28
C VAL A 810 4.47 10.19 -1.71
N PHE A 811 4.49 9.12 -2.53
CA PHE A 811 4.64 9.21 -3.98
C PHE A 811 3.59 8.36 -4.70
N LEU A 812 2.76 9.01 -5.52
CA LEU A 812 1.84 8.37 -6.44
C LEU A 812 2.51 8.23 -7.81
N ASP A 813 3.14 7.09 -8.07
CA ASP A 813 3.92 6.83 -9.27
C ASP A 813 3.02 6.60 -10.49
N SER A 814 2.86 7.63 -11.30
CA SER A 814 2.10 7.59 -12.57
C SER A 814 0.61 7.33 -12.38
N ALA A 815 0.00 7.88 -11.33
CA ALA A 815 -1.43 7.80 -11.12
C ALA A 815 -2.25 8.42 -12.29
N PRO A 816 -3.47 7.91 -12.56
CA PRO A 816 -4.38 8.46 -13.56
C PRO A 816 -4.65 9.95 -13.33
N HIS A 817 -4.89 10.68 -14.43
CA HIS A 817 -5.12 12.14 -14.37
C HIS A 817 -6.17 12.56 -13.34
N ALA A 818 -7.18 11.72 -13.08
CA ALA A 818 -8.21 11.99 -12.07
C ALA A 818 -7.62 12.32 -10.68
N PHE A 819 -6.53 11.67 -10.26
CA PHE A 819 -5.90 11.95 -8.98
C PHE A 819 -5.12 13.27 -9.04
N ARG A 820 -4.31 13.47 -10.09
CA ARG A 820 -3.58 14.73 -10.31
C ARG A 820 -4.51 15.95 -10.40
N ALA A 821 -5.68 15.80 -11.01
CA ALA A 821 -6.71 16.83 -11.09
C ALA A 821 -7.17 17.30 -9.69
N LEU A 822 -7.29 16.36 -8.74
CA LEU A 822 -7.73 16.61 -7.38
C LEU A 822 -6.59 17.08 -6.46
N VAL A 823 -5.49 16.31 -6.40
CA VAL A 823 -4.39 16.54 -5.45
C VAL A 823 -3.22 17.35 -6.04
N ARG A 824 -3.29 17.75 -7.31
CA ARG A 824 -2.39 18.70 -8.03
C ARG A 824 -0.93 18.26 -8.25
N ARG A 825 -0.42 17.28 -7.53
CA ARG A 825 0.97 16.78 -7.64
C ARG A 825 1.04 15.27 -7.40
N ASP A 826 2.22 14.70 -7.62
CA ASP A 826 2.47 13.26 -7.43
C ASP A 826 3.24 12.94 -6.13
N ARG A 827 3.96 13.92 -5.56
CA ARG A 827 4.81 13.76 -4.38
C ARG A 827 4.40 14.71 -3.26
N PHE A 828 4.33 14.23 -2.02
CA PHE A 828 3.81 15.00 -0.90
C PHE A 828 4.63 14.81 0.38
N ARG A 829 4.98 15.94 1.01
CA ARG A 829 5.57 15.98 2.35
C ARG A 829 4.58 15.49 3.39
N LEU A 830 5.10 15.03 4.53
CA LEU A 830 4.30 14.52 5.64
C LEU A 830 3.26 15.54 6.14
N ASP A 831 3.70 16.76 6.41
CA ASP A 831 2.86 17.84 6.93
C ASP A 831 1.83 18.34 5.91
N TYR A 832 2.10 18.21 4.60
CA TYR A 832 1.12 18.54 3.57
C TYR A 832 -0.13 17.66 3.62
N ILE A 833 -0.02 16.42 4.09
CA ILE A 833 -1.08 15.40 3.99
C ILE A 833 -2.37 15.86 4.67
N LEU A 834 -2.25 16.49 5.85
CA LEU A 834 -3.37 16.94 6.67
C LEU A 834 -3.48 18.47 6.77
N GLU A 835 -2.42 19.23 6.44
CA GLU A 835 -2.44 20.69 6.54
C GLU A 835 -2.47 21.41 5.19
N GLY A 836 -2.28 20.68 4.08
CA GLY A 836 -2.08 21.29 2.77
C GLY A 836 -0.74 22.01 2.65
N TRP A 837 -0.55 22.76 1.56
CA TRP A 837 0.71 23.42 1.23
C TRP A 837 0.47 24.79 0.59
N ASP A 838 1.46 25.68 0.70
CA ASP A 838 1.48 26.94 -0.04
C ASP A 838 2.31 26.77 -1.32
N ASP A 839 1.81 27.30 -2.43
CA ASP A 839 2.57 27.44 -3.66
C ASP A 839 2.21 28.77 -4.34
N ASN A 840 3.20 29.66 -4.48
CA ASN A 840 3.05 31.02 -5.02
C ASN A 840 1.95 31.85 -4.32
N GLY A 841 1.81 31.72 -2.99
CA GLY A 841 0.81 32.44 -2.20
C GLY A 841 -0.60 31.87 -2.27
N ILE A 842 -0.77 30.69 -2.90
CA ILE A 842 -2.02 29.93 -2.91
C ILE A 842 -1.90 28.80 -1.89
N GLN A 843 -2.75 28.83 -0.86
CA GLN A 843 -2.87 27.77 0.14
C GLN A 843 -3.78 26.66 -0.39
N TYR A 844 -3.18 25.57 -0.86
CA TYR A 844 -3.92 24.40 -1.32
C TYR A 844 -4.41 23.54 -0.15
N PRO A 845 -5.62 22.94 -0.24
CA PRO A 845 -6.15 22.06 0.78
C PRO A 845 -5.35 20.77 0.97
N ALA A 846 -5.55 20.12 2.13
CA ALA A 846 -4.97 18.84 2.47
C ALA A 846 -5.43 17.72 1.50
N PRO A 847 -4.50 17.00 0.82
CA PRO A 847 -4.85 16.02 -0.21
C PRO A 847 -5.66 14.85 0.34
N LEU A 848 -5.45 14.45 1.60
CA LEU A 848 -6.25 13.38 2.22
C LEU A 848 -7.71 13.82 2.43
N ASN A 849 -7.94 15.08 2.81
CA ASN A 849 -9.28 15.65 2.93
C ASN A 849 -9.93 15.77 1.54
N VAL A 850 -9.18 16.21 0.53
CA VAL A 850 -9.66 16.28 -0.87
C VAL A 850 -10.14 14.92 -1.37
N LEU A 851 -9.34 13.86 -1.20
CA LEU A 851 -9.74 12.52 -1.64
C LEU A 851 -10.92 11.99 -0.83
N THR A 852 -10.92 12.17 0.50
CA THR A 852 -12.02 11.71 1.37
C THR A 852 -13.35 12.38 0.97
N ALA A 853 -13.34 13.70 0.74
CA ALA A 853 -14.51 14.45 0.30
C ALA A 853 -14.95 14.04 -1.12
N ALA A 854 -14.01 13.90 -2.07
CA ALA A 854 -14.32 13.50 -3.44
C ALA A 854 -14.93 12.09 -3.51
N TYR A 855 -14.41 11.17 -2.70
CA TYR A 855 -14.90 9.80 -2.61
C TYR A 855 -16.27 9.75 -1.95
N ALA A 856 -16.50 10.52 -0.89
CA ALA A 856 -17.81 10.63 -0.26
C ALA A 856 -18.87 11.19 -1.22
N ILE A 857 -18.58 12.27 -1.94
CA ILE A 857 -19.47 12.83 -2.97
C ILE A 857 -19.74 11.80 -4.07
N HIS A 858 -18.70 11.06 -4.49
CA HIS A 858 -18.85 10.03 -5.50
C HIS A 858 -19.82 8.94 -5.04
N LEU A 859 -19.62 8.39 -3.85
CA LEU A 859 -20.46 7.33 -3.29
C LEU A 859 -21.90 7.83 -3.08
N ASP A 860 -22.09 9.06 -2.64
CA ASP A 860 -23.42 9.65 -2.49
C ASP A 860 -24.19 9.65 -3.83
N VAL A 861 -23.54 10.00 -4.94
CA VAL A 861 -24.22 10.27 -6.22
C VAL A 861 -24.25 9.07 -7.17
N ASN A 862 -23.18 8.28 -7.21
CA ASN A 862 -22.96 7.27 -8.25
C ASN A 862 -23.14 5.83 -7.76
N ALA A 863 -23.04 5.57 -6.45
CA ALA A 863 -23.22 4.23 -5.91
C ALA A 863 -24.65 3.73 -6.13
N ARG A 864 -24.80 2.43 -6.37
CA ARG A 864 -26.07 1.78 -6.69
C ARG A 864 -26.17 0.44 -5.97
N GLN A 865 -27.39 0.05 -5.64
CA GLN A 865 -27.70 -1.30 -5.19
C GLN A 865 -28.43 -2.02 -6.34
N GLY A 866 -27.77 -3.03 -6.92
CA GLY A 866 -28.31 -3.82 -8.02
C GLY A 866 -28.63 -5.26 -7.62
N LYS A 867 -29.12 -6.05 -8.58
CA LYS A 867 -29.37 -7.50 -8.39
C LYS A 867 -28.12 -8.29 -8.01
N SER A 868 -26.94 -7.78 -8.38
CA SER A 868 -25.62 -8.35 -8.07
C SER A 868 -24.99 -7.80 -6.77
N GLY A 869 -25.71 -6.98 -6.00
CA GLY A 869 -25.22 -6.35 -4.77
C GLY A 869 -24.88 -4.87 -4.90
N TYR A 870 -24.15 -4.34 -3.91
CA TYR A 870 -23.67 -2.96 -3.86
C TYR A 870 -22.56 -2.72 -4.88
N ASP A 871 -22.71 -1.67 -5.68
CA ASP A 871 -21.73 -1.21 -6.66
C ASP A 871 -21.43 0.28 -6.45
N ALA A 872 -20.19 0.60 -6.11
CA ALA A 872 -19.73 1.96 -5.92
C ALA A 872 -19.65 2.76 -7.24
N ASN A 873 -19.58 2.06 -8.39
CA ASN A 873 -19.55 2.66 -9.73
C ASN A 873 -18.39 3.66 -9.95
N TRP A 874 -17.21 3.29 -9.44
CA TRP A 874 -15.99 4.09 -9.48
C TRP A 874 -15.55 4.49 -10.90
N GLY A 875 -16.04 3.83 -11.95
CA GLY A 875 -15.77 4.19 -13.35
C GLY A 875 -16.19 5.61 -13.72
N ARG A 876 -17.11 6.21 -12.94
CA ARG A 876 -17.50 7.62 -13.06
C ARG A 876 -16.61 8.60 -12.33
N PHE A 877 -15.60 8.14 -11.59
CA PHE A 877 -14.73 9.00 -10.81
C PHE A 877 -13.92 9.97 -11.69
N THR A 878 -13.51 9.51 -12.88
CA THR A 878 -12.81 10.36 -13.87
C THR A 878 -13.66 11.55 -14.33
N GLU A 879 -14.99 11.40 -14.43
CA GLU A 879 -15.92 12.50 -14.76
C GLU A 879 -15.95 13.52 -13.61
N LEU A 880 -16.13 13.04 -12.38
CA LEU A 880 -16.17 13.86 -11.17
C LEU A 880 -14.87 14.67 -10.96
N ALA A 881 -13.71 14.03 -11.12
CA ALA A 881 -12.43 14.72 -10.97
C ALA A 881 -12.24 15.84 -12.01
N LYS A 882 -12.64 15.61 -13.27
CA LYS A 882 -12.58 16.63 -14.34
C LYS A 882 -13.55 17.78 -14.09
N ASP A 883 -14.73 17.49 -13.56
CA ASP A 883 -15.70 18.51 -13.19
C ASP A 883 -15.13 19.43 -12.10
N PHE A 884 -14.52 18.86 -11.04
CA PHE A 884 -13.90 19.66 -9.98
C PHE A 884 -12.66 20.43 -10.44
N GLU A 885 -11.88 19.88 -11.37
CA GLU A 885 -10.78 20.60 -12.01
C GLU A 885 -11.30 21.79 -12.82
N THR A 886 -12.46 21.65 -13.46
CA THR A 886 -13.11 22.71 -14.25
C THR A 886 -13.69 23.81 -13.36
N SER A 887 -14.40 23.44 -12.29
CA SER A 887 -14.91 24.39 -11.29
C SER A 887 -15.26 23.69 -9.98
N PRO A 888 -14.86 24.24 -8.81
CA PRO A 888 -15.31 23.72 -7.51
C PRO A 888 -16.83 23.78 -7.32
N LEU A 889 -17.55 24.64 -8.05
CA LEU A 889 -19.03 24.76 -7.97
C LEU A 889 -19.76 23.46 -8.32
N TYR A 890 -19.11 22.54 -9.03
CA TYR A 890 -19.68 21.23 -9.31
C TYR A 890 -20.05 20.46 -8.05
N VAL A 891 -19.46 20.73 -6.88
CA VAL A 891 -19.88 20.16 -5.58
C VAL A 891 -21.39 20.30 -5.38
N PHE A 892 -21.94 21.49 -5.66
CA PHE A 892 -23.38 21.76 -5.55
C PHE A 892 -24.19 21.12 -6.69
N SER A 893 -23.62 21.02 -7.88
CA SER A 893 -24.29 20.30 -8.98
C SER A 893 -24.40 18.80 -8.72
N TYR A 894 -23.38 18.20 -8.09
CA TYR A 894 -23.41 16.82 -7.61
C TYR A 894 -24.43 16.65 -6.47
N LEU A 895 -24.57 17.63 -5.55
CA LEU A 895 -25.66 17.63 -4.57
C LEU A 895 -27.04 17.70 -5.23
N ASN A 896 -27.24 18.56 -6.22
CA ASN A 896 -28.50 18.63 -6.96
C ASN A 896 -28.77 17.34 -7.75
N ARG A 897 -27.73 16.70 -8.30
CA ARG A 897 -27.83 15.38 -8.93
C ARG A 897 -28.26 14.30 -7.92
N TRP A 898 -27.75 14.35 -6.69
CA TRP A 898 -28.21 13.48 -5.61
C TRP A 898 -29.69 13.69 -5.30
N VAL A 899 -30.13 14.96 -5.12
CA VAL A 899 -31.54 15.32 -4.88
C VAL A 899 -32.45 14.72 -5.96
N ARG A 900 -32.08 14.88 -7.23
CA ARG A 900 -32.84 14.30 -8.36
C ARG A 900 -32.88 12.77 -8.32
N ASN A 901 -31.78 12.11 -7.99
CA ASN A 901 -31.72 10.65 -7.89
C ASN A 901 -32.58 10.11 -6.75
N GLN A 902 -32.72 10.85 -5.64
CA GLN A 902 -33.57 10.49 -4.51
C GLN A 902 -35.06 10.79 -4.75
N GLY A 903 -35.40 11.54 -5.81
CA GLY A 903 -36.79 11.92 -6.11
C GLY A 903 -37.40 12.90 -5.10
N ILE A 904 -36.57 13.62 -4.34
CA ILE A 904 -36.99 14.62 -3.35
C ILE A 904 -36.92 16.04 -3.93
N GLU A 905 -37.70 16.98 -3.40
CA GLU A 905 -37.67 18.38 -3.88
C GLU A 905 -36.36 19.10 -3.51
N THR A 906 -35.78 18.79 -2.35
CA THR A 906 -34.53 19.42 -1.88
C THR A 906 -33.79 18.55 -0.87
N ALA A 907 -32.50 18.82 -0.66
CA ALA A 907 -31.69 18.16 0.36
C ALA A 907 -31.99 18.69 1.76
N ARG A 908 -31.84 17.83 2.78
CA ARG A 908 -31.90 18.25 4.19
C ARG A 908 -30.78 19.25 4.49
N ILE A 909 -31.01 20.14 5.44
CA ILE A 909 -30.09 21.25 5.73
C ILE A 909 -28.72 20.76 6.18
N GLU A 910 -28.66 19.66 6.93
CA GLU A 910 -27.42 19.03 7.40
C GLU A 910 -26.57 18.57 6.21
N LYS A 911 -27.19 18.02 5.16
CA LYS A 911 -26.49 17.64 3.93
C LYS A 911 -25.97 18.86 3.16
N ILE A 912 -26.73 19.95 3.16
CA ILE A 912 -26.30 21.21 2.54
C ILE A 912 -25.10 21.78 3.30
N ARG A 913 -25.13 21.77 4.64
CA ARG A 913 -24.01 22.18 5.50
C ARG A 913 -22.78 21.30 5.26
N LEU A 914 -22.94 19.98 5.17
CA LEU A 914 -21.86 19.03 4.82
C LEU A 914 -21.16 19.44 3.52
N TYR A 915 -21.94 19.66 2.45
CA TYR A 915 -21.39 20.01 1.14
C TYR A 915 -20.76 21.41 1.12
N ALA A 916 -21.39 22.40 1.75
CA ALA A 916 -20.95 23.79 1.70
C ALA A 916 -19.77 24.08 2.64
N TYR A 917 -19.77 23.51 3.85
CA TYR A 917 -18.83 23.86 4.91
C TYR A 917 -17.66 22.87 5.04
N HIS A 918 -17.83 21.62 4.63
CA HIS A 918 -16.79 20.60 4.75
C HIS A 918 -16.24 20.16 3.39
N PHE A 919 -17.10 19.89 2.40
CA PHE A 919 -16.61 19.41 1.10
C PHE A 919 -16.13 20.53 0.17
N TYR A 920 -16.89 21.62 0.00
CA TYR A 920 -16.51 22.70 -0.91
C TYR A 920 -15.11 23.28 -0.63
N PRO A 921 -14.73 23.57 0.64
CA PRO A 921 -13.39 24.09 0.96
C PRO A 921 -12.25 23.14 0.58
N CYS A 922 -12.52 21.84 0.41
CA CYS A 922 -11.51 20.89 -0.06
C CYS A 922 -11.13 21.09 -1.53
N PHE A 923 -11.93 21.81 -2.32
CA PHE A 923 -11.71 22.00 -3.76
C PHE A 923 -11.45 23.46 -4.16
N ASP A 924 -11.73 24.43 -3.28
CA ASP A 924 -11.49 25.85 -3.51
C ASP A 924 -10.52 26.43 -2.45
N PRO A 925 -9.26 26.74 -2.80
CA PRO A 925 -8.26 27.27 -1.86
C PRO A 925 -8.60 28.68 -1.33
N TYR A 926 -9.59 29.35 -1.90
CA TYR A 926 -10.02 30.69 -1.53
C TYR A 926 -11.21 30.70 -0.55
N VAL A 927 -11.64 29.52 -0.10
CA VAL A 927 -12.76 29.36 0.83
C VAL A 927 -12.33 28.61 2.07
N GLN A 928 -12.67 29.15 3.23
CA GLN A 928 -12.43 28.53 4.52
C GLN A 928 -13.68 28.65 5.39
N TYR A 929 -14.03 27.58 6.09
CA TYR A 929 -15.08 27.58 7.08
C TYR A 929 -14.45 27.48 8.47
N ASP A 930 -14.79 28.42 9.33
CA ASP A 930 -14.38 28.44 10.73
C ASP A 930 -15.50 27.84 11.59
N MET A 931 -15.19 26.74 12.27
CA MET A 931 -16.14 25.99 13.11
C MET A 931 -16.52 26.75 14.38
N ASP A 932 -15.61 27.55 14.94
CA ASP A 932 -15.79 28.28 16.20
C ASP A 932 -16.68 29.50 15.99
N THR A 933 -16.37 30.29 14.95
CA THR A 933 -17.15 31.48 14.60
C THR A 933 -18.37 31.15 13.74
N LYS A 934 -18.46 29.93 13.22
CA LYS A 934 -19.49 29.47 12.26
C LYS A 934 -19.60 30.36 11.03
N THR A 935 -18.46 30.88 10.57
CA THR A 935 -18.40 31.79 9.41
C THR A 935 -17.70 31.17 8.21
N LEU A 936 -18.30 31.40 7.04
CA LEU A 936 -17.73 31.00 5.75
C LEU A 936 -17.03 32.20 5.11
N THR A 937 -15.70 32.19 5.18
CA THR A 937 -14.85 33.20 4.56
C THR A 937 -14.62 32.85 3.10
N VAL A 938 -14.92 33.78 2.21
CA VAL A 938 -14.82 33.60 0.75
C VAL A 938 -14.05 34.80 0.19
N LYS A 939 -12.88 34.55 -0.41
CA LYS A 939 -12.10 35.60 -1.09
C LYS A 939 -12.67 35.86 -2.50
N SER A 940 -12.33 37.02 -3.08
CA SER A 940 -12.84 37.47 -4.39
C SER A 940 -12.55 36.51 -5.55
N GLU A 941 -11.44 35.79 -5.46
CA GLU A 941 -10.90 34.85 -6.43
C GLU A 941 -11.65 33.51 -6.44
N SER A 942 -12.43 33.22 -5.40
CA SER A 942 -13.24 32.01 -5.30
C SER A 942 -14.33 31.98 -6.36
N SER A 943 -14.60 30.79 -6.91
CA SER A 943 -15.77 30.59 -7.77
C SER A 943 -17.09 30.76 -7.02
N LEU A 944 -17.08 30.65 -5.67
CA LEU A 944 -18.24 30.85 -4.80
C LEU A 944 -18.60 32.33 -4.63
N ASN A 945 -17.67 33.26 -4.91
CA ASN A 945 -17.84 34.69 -4.69
C ASN A 945 -19.06 35.25 -5.43
N HIS A 946 -19.21 34.95 -6.73
CA HIS A 946 -20.35 35.44 -7.52
C HIS A 946 -21.69 34.86 -7.05
N PRO A 947 -21.88 33.54 -6.89
CA PRO A 947 -23.11 32.98 -6.33
C PRO A 947 -23.47 33.51 -4.94
N LYS A 948 -22.48 33.69 -4.06
CA LYS A 948 -22.69 34.27 -2.72
C LYS A 948 -23.23 35.69 -2.80
N ASN A 949 -22.54 36.58 -3.51
CA ASN A 949 -22.96 37.99 -3.64
C ASN A 949 -24.31 38.12 -4.36
N LEU A 950 -24.55 37.33 -5.41
CA LEU A 950 -25.85 37.31 -6.08
C LEU A 950 -26.97 36.92 -5.09
N THR A 951 -26.74 35.86 -4.31
CA THR A 951 -27.68 35.40 -3.29
C THR A 951 -27.96 36.45 -2.24
N GLU A 952 -26.92 37.08 -1.68
CA GLU A 952 -27.06 38.16 -0.71
C GLU A 952 -27.82 39.37 -1.28
N LEU A 953 -27.55 39.74 -2.54
CA LEU A 953 -28.17 40.90 -3.19
C LEU A 953 -29.65 40.68 -3.50
N TYR A 954 -30.04 39.57 -4.14
CA TYR A 954 -31.46 39.34 -4.42
C TYR A 954 -32.26 39.08 -3.15
N ARG A 955 -31.61 38.53 -2.11
CA ARG A 955 -32.17 38.43 -0.77
C ARG A 955 -32.35 39.77 -0.06
N ARG A 956 -31.99 40.92 -0.62
CA ARG A 956 -32.37 42.20 0.01
C ARG A 956 -33.81 42.58 -0.31
N PHE A 957 -34.33 42.17 -1.47
CA PHE A 957 -35.66 42.57 -1.92
C PHE A 957 -36.64 41.40 -2.10
N TYR A 958 -36.15 40.18 -2.39
CA TYR A 958 -36.97 39.00 -2.70
C TYR A 958 -36.72 37.83 -1.73
N ARG A 959 -37.79 37.15 -1.32
CA ARG A 959 -37.79 35.85 -0.64
C ARG A 959 -38.75 34.91 -1.36
N ALA A 960 -38.53 33.60 -1.25
CA ALA A 960 -39.57 32.64 -1.59
C ALA A 960 -40.78 32.79 -0.63
N ASN A 961 -41.98 32.48 -1.11
CA ASN A 961 -43.21 32.65 -0.30
C ASN A 961 -43.28 31.65 0.86
N LYS A 962 -42.89 30.39 0.62
CA LYS A 962 -42.78 29.38 1.68
C LYS A 962 -41.57 29.66 2.56
N ARG A 963 -41.80 29.72 3.88
CA ARG A 963 -40.76 29.95 4.89
C ARG A 963 -39.84 28.73 5.08
N TYR A 964 -40.41 27.53 5.06
CA TYR A 964 -39.65 26.28 5.18
C TYR A 964 -39.75 25.51 3.86
N ASN A 965 -38.62 24.97 3.41
CA ASN A 965 -38.48 24.17 2.19
C ASN A 965 -39.18 24.76 0.95
N PRO A 966 -38.82 25.98 0.51
CA PRO A 966 -39.32 26.54 -0.74
C PRO A 966 -38.88 25.71 -1.96
N LYS A 967 -39.69 25.74 -3.02
CA LYS A 967 -39.36 25.09 -4.30
C LYS A 967 -38.16 25.78 -4.96
N SER A 968 -37.30 25.01 -5.63
CA SER A 968 -36.07 25.53 -6.27
C SER A 968 -36.35 26.63 -7.29
N ASN A 969 -37.39 26.48 -8.10
CA ASN A 969 -37.81 27.50 -9.09
C ASN A 969 -38.30 28.81 -8.45
N ALA A 970 -38.81 28.76 -7.22
CA ALA A 970 -39.21 29.93 -6.45
C ALA A 970 -37.98 30.67 -5.94
N VAL A 971 -37.01 29.95 -5.37
CA VAL A 971 -35.76 30.51 -4.85
C VAL A 971 -34.95 31.19 -5.96
N LEU A 972 -34.85 30.55 -7.12
CA LEU A 972 -34.01 31.01 -8.23
C LEU A 972 -34.69 32.04 -9.14
N LYS A 973 -35.92 32.46 -8.85
CA LYS A 973 -36.71 33.30 -9.76
C LYS A 973 -36.03 34.61 -10.17
N PRO A 974 -35.36 35.37 -9.29
CA PRO A 974 -34.64 36.58 -9.68
C PRO A 974 -33.43 36.30 -10.59
N ILE A 975 -32.72 35.19 -10.35
CA ILE A 975 -31.58 34.77 -11.17
C ILE A 975 -32.04 34.35 -12.57
N ASP A 976 -33.12 33.57 -12.64
CA ASP A 976 -33.67 33.06 -13.90
C ASP A 976 -34.12 34.21 -14.81
N ILE A 977 -34.82 35.21 -14.26
CA ILE A 977 -35.27 36.38 -15.02
C ILE A 977 -34.08 37.22 -15.49
N ALA A 978 -33.12 37.51 -14.61
CA ALA A 978 -31.95 38.30 -14.99
C ALA A 978 -31.13 37.62 -16.10
N ALA A 979 -30.87 36.31 -15.98
CA ALA A 979 -30.16 35.54 -16.99
C ALA A 979 -30.95 35.47 -18.32
N GLU A 980 -32.25 35.21 -18.26
CA GLU A 980 -33.12 35.17 -19.44
C GLU A 980 -33.12 36.52 -20.20
N THR A 981 -33.17 37.64 -19.47
CA THR A 981 -33.09 38.98 -20.05
C THR A 981 -31.75 39.22 -20.75
N ILE A 982 -30.62 38.84 -20.14
CA ILE A 982 -29.29 38.99 -20.76
C ILE A 982 -29.16 38.14 -22.03
N LEU A 983 -29.68 36.91 -22.00
CA LEU A 983 -29.61 35.97 -23.12
C LEU A 983 -30.49 36.38 -24.30
N LYS A 984 -31.64 37.01 -24.04
CA LYS A 984 -32.59 37.47 -25.06
C LYS A 984 -32.33 38.90 -25.56
N ALA A 985 -31.56 39.70 -24.82
CA ALA A 985 -31.27 41.08 -25.18
C ALA A 985 -30.51 41.17 -26.51
N GLU A 986 -30.90 42.10 -27.38
CA GLU A 986 -30.28 42.30 -28.69
C GLU A 986 -28.89 42.92 -28.55
N SER A 987 -27.85 42.25 -29.08
CA SER A 987 -26.44 42.64 -28.95
C SER A 987 -26.09 44.04 -29.46
N SER A 988 -26.87 44.52 -30.43
CA SER A 988 -26.71 45.82 -31.10
C SER A 988 -27.22 46.99 -30.26
N VAL A 989 -28.11 46.74 -29.29
CA VAL A 989 -28.87 47.76 -28.55
C VAL A 989 -28.56 47.75 -27.05
N PHE A 990 -28.29 46.57 -26.48
CA PHE A 990 -28.09 46.40 -25.05
C PHE A 990 -26.63 46.05 -24.72
N HIS A 991 -25.88 47.04 -24.26
CA HIS A 991 -24.49 46.95 -23.79
C HIS A 991 -24.23 47.87 -22.58
N GLY A 992 -23.40 47.45 -21.62
CA GLY A 992 -23.07 48.26 -20.43
C GLY A 992 -24.32 48.66 -19.64
N GLU A 993 -24.44 49.95 -19.34
CA GLU A 993 -25.54 50.50 -18.53
C GLU A 993 -26.94 50.24 -19.12
N THR A 994 -27.08 50.16 -20.44
CA THR A 994 -28.39 49.88 -21.07
C THR A 994 -28.87 48.46 -20.77
N LEU A 995 -27.96 47.49 -20.66
CA LEU A 995 -28.28 46.12 -20.28
C LEU A 995 -28.60 46.02 -18.78
N VAL A 996 -27.91 46.79 -17.93
CA VAL A 996 -28.24 46.91 -16.49
C VAL A 996 -29.68 47.40 -16.32
N VAL A 997 -30.07 48.46 -17.02
CA VAL A 997 -31.44 49.01 -16.97
C VAL A 997 -32.46 47.99 -17.48
N GLY A 998 -32.13 47.25 -18.56
CA GLY A 998 -32.99 46.18 -19.09
C GLY A 998 -33.25 45.06 -18.08
N VAL A 999 -32.19 44.57 -17.42
CA VAL A 999 -32.31 43.55 -16.36
C VAL A 999 -33.09 44.09 -15.17
N ALA A 1000 -32.78 45.30 -14.70
CA ALA A 1000 -33.50 45.92 -13.59
C ALA A 1000 -34.99 46.07 -13.88
N ALA A 1001 -35.37 46.47 -15.10
CA ALA A 1001 -36.77 46.63 -15.51
C ALA A 1001 -37.56 45.30 -15.46
N GLU A 1002 -36.98 44.18 -15.93
CA GLU A 1002 -37.65 42.88 -15.87
C GLU A 1002 -37.76 42.34 -14.43
N VAL A 1003 -36.73 42.58 -13.60
CA VAL A 1003 -36.79 42.23 -12.17
C VAL A 1003 -37.80 43.11 -11.43
N PHE A 1004 -37.97 44.39 -11.80
CA PHE A 1004 -39.05 45.23 -11.27
C PHE A 1004 -40.44 44.67 -11.62
N ARG A 1005 -40.64 44.24 -12.86
CA ARG A 1005 -41.90 43.58 -13.25
C ARG A 1005 -42.13 42.27 -12.50
N LEU A 1006 -41.09 41.56 -12.09
CA LEU A 1006 -41.24 40.45 -11.15
C LEU A 1006 -41.77 40.97 -9.81
N MET A 1007 -41.12 41.98 -9.22
CA MET A 1007 -41.51 42.50 -7.90
C MET A 1007 -42.92 43.09 -7.90
N ASP A 1008 -43.34 43.81 -8.93
CA ASP A 1008 -44.72 44.30 -9.03
C ASP A 1008 -45.75 43.16 -9.04
N ARG A 1009 -45.43 42.05 -9.72
CA ARG A 1009 -46.28 40.85 -9.68
C ARG A 1009 -46.27 40.17 -8.30
N VAL A 1010 -45.13 40.17 -7.61
CA VAL A 1010 -45.01 39.65 -6.23
C VAL A 1010 -45.84 40.50 -5.26
N HIS A 1011 -45.78 41.83 -5.35
CA HIS A 1011 -46.61 42.75 -4.57
C HIS A 1011 -48.10 42.61 -4.90
N ALA A 1012 -48.45 42.32 -6.14
CA ALA A 1012 -49.82 42.03 -6.56
C ALA A 1012 -50.28 40.59 -6.24
N SER A 1013 -49.44 39.77 -5.59
CA SER A 1013 -49.70 38.35 -5.32
C SER A 1013 -50.03 37.51 -6.56
N THR A 1014 -49.55 37.95 -7.73
CA THR A 1014 -49.76 37.28 -9.04
C THR A 1014 -48.53 36.49 -9.50
N ALA A 1015 -47.42 36.58 -8.77
CA ALA A 1015 -46.23 35.77 -8.96
C ALA A 1015 -45.75 35.20 -7.62
N GLU A 1016 -45.06 34.07 -7.67
CA GLU A 1016 -44.47 33.43 -6.49
C GLU A 1016 -43.33 34.28 -5.91
N GLY A 1017 -43.37 34.53 -4.60
CA GLY A 1017 -42.36 35.29 -3.86
C GLY A 1017 -42.96 36.09 -2.71
N ARG A 1018 -42.10 36.68 -1.89
CA ARG A 1018 -42.43 37.60 -0.80
C ARG A 1018 -41.44 38.76 -0.82
N TRP A 1019 -41.94 39.98 -0.75
CA TRP A 1019 -41.10 41.18 -0.66
C TRP A 1019 -40.55 41.35 0.77
N VAL A 1020 -39.36 41.92 0.89
CA VAL A 1020 -38.68 42.16 2.19
C VAL A 1020 -38.78 43.64 2.61
N MET A 1021 -38.69 44.56 1.64
CA MET A 1021 -38.67 46.01 1.86
C MET A 1021 -40.05 46.63 1.63
N SER A 1022 -40.54 47.42 2.59
CA SER A 1022 -41.84 48.10 2.50
C SER A 1022 -41.76 49.42 1.71
N LYS A 1023 -40.58 50.05 1.66
CA LYS A 1023 -40.33 51.27 0.90
C LYS A 1023 -39.89 50.94 -0.52
N ARG A 1024 -40.70 51.36 -1.49
CA ARG A 1024 -40.47 51.11 -2.92
C ARG A 1024 -39.16 51.71 -3.45
N GLU A 1025 -38.69 52.82 -2.89
CA GLU A 1025 -37.43 53.44 -3.35
C GLU A 1025 -36.19 52.64 -2.89
N GLU A 1026 -36.22 52.10 -1.67
CA GLU A 1026 -35.16 51.21 -1.16
C GLU A 1026 -35.15 49.87 -1.91
N GLU A 1027 -36.33 49.31 -2.22
CA GLU A 1027 -36.49 48.14 -3.09
C GLU A 1027 -35.92 48.39 -4.49
N ARG A 1028 -36.15 49.59 -5.05
CA ARG A 1028 -35.59 49.99 -6.34
C ARG A 1028 -34.08 50.03 -6.35
N GLN A 1029 -33.48 50.61 -5.34
CA GLN A 1029 -32.03 50.63 -5.23
C GLN A 1029 -31.46 49.20 -5.11
N ALA A 1030 -32.07 48.33 -4.30
CA ALA A 1030 -31.61 46.95 -4.12
C ALA A 1030 -31.72 46.11 -5.41
N VAL A 1031 -32.79 46.30 -6.21
CA VAL A 1031 -32.93 45.64 -7.52
C VAL A 1031 -31.89 46.17 -8.52
N LEU A 1032 -31.62 47.48 -8.51
CA LEU A 1032 -30.60 48.07 -9.38
C LEU A 1032 -29.19 47.56 -9.01
N ASP A 1033 -28.88 47.44 -7.72
CA ASP A 1033 -27.59 46.91 -7.25
C ASP A 1033 -27.40 45.45 -7.69
N PHE A 1034 -28.44 44.61 -7.58
CA PHE A 1034 -28.44 43.24 -8.07
C PHE A 1034 -28.24 43.17 -9.59
N ALA A 1035 -29.00 43.95 -10.36
CA ALA A 1035 -28.90 43.99 -11.82
C ALA A 1035 -27.52 44.46 -12.27
N LYS A 1036 -26.97 45.50 -11.61
CA LYS A 1036 -25.64 46.03 -11.87
C LYS A 1036 -24.57 44.99 -11.60
N TYR A 1037 -24.64 44.28 -10.48
CA TYR A 1037 -23.68 43.23 -10.15
C TYR A 1037 -23.75 42.05 -11.15
N PHE A 1038 -24.94 41.56 -11.49
CA PHE A 1038 -25.08 40.45 -12.45
C PHE A 1038 -24.55 40.86 -13.84
N VAL A 1039 -24.91 42.05 -14.34
CA VAL A 1039 -24.45 42.47 -15.67
C VAL A 1039 -22.95 42.80 -15.67
N ILE A 1040 -22.46 43.63 -14.75
CA ILE A 1040 -21.08 44.13 -14.81
C ILE A 1040 -20.09 43.10 -14.26
N GLU A 1041 -20.30 42.61 -13.04
CA GLU A 1041 -19.33 41.73 -12.37
C GLU A 1041 -19.39 40.29 -12.90
N VAL A 1042 -20.59 39.77 -13.18
CA VAL A 1042 -20.75 38.36 -13.59
C VAL A 1042 -20.70 38.23 -15.12
N PHE A 1043 -21.54 38.95 -15.87
CA PHE A 1043 -21.63 38.77 -17.31
C PHE A 1043 -20.48 39.45 -18.08
N GLU A 1044 -20.25 40.75 -17.87
CA GLU A 1044 -19.22 41.49 -18.61
C GLU A 1044 -17.81 41.14 -18.16
N LYS A 1045 -17.55 41.08 -16.86
CA LYS A 1045 -16.21 40.75 -16.33
C LYS A 1045 -15.94 39.25 -16.32
N ALA A 1046 -16.66 38.46 -15.51
CA ALA A 1046 -16.33 37.03 -15.34
C ALA A 1046 -16.58 36.19 -16.61
N PHE A 1047 -17.62 36.49 -17.38
CA PHE A 1047 -17.92 35.81 -18.65
C PHE A 1047 -17.46 36.56 -19.90
N ALA A 1048 -16.74 37.68 -19.77
CA ALA A 1048 -16.23 38.48 -20.88
C ALA A 1048 -17.33 38.93 -21.88
N GLY A 1049 -18.58 39.09 -21.43
CA GLY A 1049 -19.73 39.42 -22.26
C GLY A 1049 -20.20 38.30 -23.21
N ASP A 1050 -19.68 37.08 -23.04
CA ASP A 1050 -20.01 35.94 -23.90
C ASP A 1050 -21.33 35.27 -23.45
N ARG A 1051 -22.40 35.49 -24.25
CA ARG A 1051 -23.71 34.88 -24.01
C ARG A 1051 -23.69 33.35 -24.07
N ALA A 1052 -22.78 32.73 -24.84
CA ALA A 1052 -22.69 31.27 -24.91
C ALA A 1052 -22.09 30.68 -23.62
N ARG A 1053 -21.16 31.39 -22.98
CA ARG A 1053 -20.65 31.01 -21.64
C ARG A 1053 -21.76 31.08 -20.59
N LEU A 1054 -22.60 32.11 -20.66
CA LEU A 1054 -23.76 32.25 -19.76
C LEU A 1054 -24.86 31.21 -20.06
N ALA A 1055 -25.23 30.95 -21.31
CA ALA A 1055 -26.38 30.10 -21.67
C ALA A 1055 -26.20 28.59 -21.38
N GLY A 1056 -25.02 28.18 -20.91
CA GLY A 1056 -24.62 26.78 -20.79
C GLY A 1056 -24.47 26.26 -19.36
N ARG A 1057 -23.43 25.44 -19.16
CA ARG A 1057 -23.15 24.77 -17.89
C ARG A 1057 -22.86 25.75 -16.74
N GLN A 1058 -22.24 26.89 -17.03
CA GLN A 1058 -21.84 27.87 -16.01
C GLN A 1058 -23.04 28.51 -15.29
N LEU A 1059 -24.10 28.86 -16.02
CA LEU A 1059 -25.33 29.36 -15.38
C LEU A 1059 -26.01 28.27 -14.54
N ASN A 1060 -25.99 27.00 -14.98
CA ASN A 1060 -26.51 25.91 -14.15
C ASN A 1060 -25.71 25.75 -12.85
N LEU A 1061 -24.37 25.87 -12.89
CA LEU A 1061 -23.54 25.86 -11.68
C LEU A 1061 -23.87 27.03 -10.75
N ILE A 1062 -24.04 28.24 -11.28
CA ILE A 1062 -24.45 29.41 -10.49
C ILE A 1062 -25.83 29.18 -9.87
N ARG A 1063 -26.79 28.68 -10.65
CA ARG A 1063 -28.17 28.39 -10.17
C ARG A 1063 -28.16 27.35 -9.07
N ASP A 1064 -27.54 26.20 -9.30
CA ASP A 1064 -27.42 25.12 -8.31
C ASP A 1064 -26.80 25.67 -7.01
N THR A 1065 -25.73 26.45 -7.12
CA THR A 1065 -25.04 27.03 -5.96
C THR A 1065 -25.90 28.06 -5.23
N CYS A 1066 -26.52 29.01 -5.93
CA CYS A 1066 -27.40 30.03 -5.37
C CYS A 1066 -28.60 29.41 -4.62
N GLU A 1067 -29.13 28.30 -5.10
CA GLU A 1067 -30.22 27.58 -4.42
C GLU A 1067 -29.78 27.12 -3.03
N PHE A 1068 -28.63 26.44 -2.94
CA PHE A 1068 -28.15 25.89 -1.67
C PHE A 1068 -27.68 26.98 -0.71
N LEU A 1069 -27.01 28.03 -1.20
CA LEU A 1069 -26.63 29.19 -0.39
C LEU A 1069 -27.85 29.91 0.18
N TYR A 1070 -28.91 30.07 -0.62
CA TYR A 1070 -30.15 30.67 -0.14
C TYR A 1070 -30.77 29.84 1.00
N ARG A 1071 -30.74 28.52 0.92
CA ARG A 1071 -31.27 27.65 1.97
C ARG A 1071 -30.47 27.75 3.27
N LEU A 1072 -29.15 27.86 3.20
CA LEU A 1072 -28.30 28.09 4.37
C LEU A 1072 -28.61 29.42 5.06
N GLU A 1073 -28.85 30.47 4.30
CA GLU A 1073 -29.21 31.78 4.86
C GLU A 1073 -30.64 31.81 5.42
N ASP A 1074 -31.60 31.08 4.82
CA ASP A 1074 -32.95 30.93 5.38
C ASP A 1074 -32.93 30.15 6.70
N ASP A 1075 -32.13 29.10 6.79
CA ASP A 1075 -31.93 28.31 8.01
C ASP A 1075 -31.33 29.15 9.15
N LYS A 1076 -30.28 29.95 8.87
CA LYS A 1076 -29.71 30.92 9.84
C LYS A 1076 -30.74 31.93 10.33
N GLU A 1077 -31.53 32.51 9.41
CA GLU A 1077 -32.58 33.48 9.76
C GLU A 1077 -33.71 32.85 10.58
N ASN A 1078 -34.05 31.57 10.34
CA ASN A 1078 -35.08 30.85 11.08
C ASN A 1078 -34.62 30.52 12.50
N ALA A 1079 -33.39 29.99 12.66
CA ALA A 1079 -32.81 29.72 13.97
C ALA A 1079 -32.74 30.98 14.85
N ALA A 1080 -32.29 32.11 14.28
CA ALA A 1080 -32.21 33.39 14.98
C ALA A 1080 -33.57 33.99 15.40
N LYS A 1081 -34.69 33.48 14.86
CA LYS A 1081 -36.06 33.88 15.23
C LYS A 1081 -36.65 32.97 16.29
N GLU A 1082 -36.34 31.68 16.24
CA GLU A 1082 -36.71 30.70 17.28
C GLU A 1082 -36.03 31.06 18.61
N ASP A 1083 -34.77 31.49 18.60
CA ASP A 1083 -34.06 32.01 19.79
C ASP A 1083 -34.66 33.32 20.36
N LYS A 1084 -35.48 34.04 19.58
CA LYS A 1084 -36.10 35.31 20.00
C LYS A 1084 -37.54 35.16 20.51
N ASN A 1085 -38.18 34.00 20.35
CA ASN A 1085 -39.54 33.71 20.84
C ASN A 1085 -39.61 32.27 21.38
N PRO A 1086 -39.25 32.01 22.65
CA PRO A 1086 -39.40 30.68 23.26
C PRO A 1086 -40.84 30.37 23.74
N GLU A 1087 -41.78 31.31 23.65
CA GLU A 1087 -43.18 31.14 24.07
C GLU A 1087 -44.14 31.42 22.91
N SER A 1088 -44.44 30.43 22.07
CA SER A 1088 -45.71 30.35 21.34
C SER A 1088 -45.96 28.98 20.67
N ASP A 1089 -45.59 27.88 21.32
CA ASP A 1089 -46.04 26.53 20.92
C ASP A 1089 -46.94 25.98 22.03
N ASP A 1090 -48.12 26.57 22.14
CA ASP A 1090 -49.35 25.96 22.67
C ASP A 1090 -50.52 26.79 22.08
N ASP A 1091 -50.88 26.46 20.83
CA ASP A 1091 -52.25 26.47 20.27
C ASP A 1091 -52.30 25.95 18.83
#